data_AF-R7SR05-F1
#
_entry.id   AF-R7SR05-F1
#
_cell.length_a   1.000
_cell.length_b   1.000
_cell.length_c   1.000
_cell.angle_alpha   90.00
_cell.angle_beta   90.00
_cell.angle_gamma   90.00
#
_symmetry.space_group_name_H-M   'P 1'
#
loop_
_entity.id
_entity.type
_entity.pdbx_description
1 polymer ?
#
loop_
_entity_poly.entity_id
_entity_poly.type
_entity_poly.pdbx_seq_one_letter_code
_entity_poly.pdbx_strand_id
1 'polypeptide(L)'
;MPPEIVTHIFHLSPSRSSGAIKGRADTPFGIISVEDLHRLPKVCRYWRELALATPSLWTTVFQESENPNLRHSIYLPKDPTLKLTVDVNGFFHRISPKTRDLLLKNASRMRTLVLRCGAGLDAPREFLESFDASELEHCYILWLNLHVRADPSMARFLPFFSGGGARLRTLCLHLVLALPTNEFSALSLLVLAMNGSRMAPPHWDAWDLLLFFPRCPSLEEVYVTDVYLPRHRAEGFSGVLEGFSPVSLPRSRYFAFTYSPNEEYPADSAPVCLLSHLAIPSFCHLYFKILCEGKQLRTNKAILDSFLRHVPYKERTSRISISFPSALSTVLQLVFKEGSLRLDFYGDMVRSDMAGDSGYDIDLPVRIFLRAYPNLFLGTKELQVHYADDHLMGALDSSYFTTVVPNVEAIALVPSIASFAHSTYPALDTIWFSLEDAEDVAQLQDVLSRRAAQGCRIRRLILYVRDDDPYADLALECLLTHLAIPSYCHLYIDVRDQRGRLYTNKVILDNVLRHIPSKTRPSQILISVVERDRTALQLVFPQGSIRLHFSGQRSYHEDTGEFELDLRNFLRAYPHLFLDTEEPRFQYTSDGVTTELLDSFLFTVVLNARAIAIVPDITWSPRAPGSAAGLRIFSLSSDSEWDSETSGPLPFPALDTLWMSLGTVEEESELEAVLSARALQGRRVRRLVLHIRHDDVVVDQSNPAEQIHRPDVAALRTLAEEVIVMSCGVAWMASLEKGPCLPNAVQGDWPSWAL
;
A
#
# COMPACT_ATOMS: atom_id res chain seq x y z
N MET A 1 4.84 -41.50 0.36
CA MET A 1 4.00 -40.30 0.10
C MET A 1 3.29 -40.52 -1.24
N PRO A 2 1.95 -40.40 -1.30
CA PRO A 2 1.16 -40.55 -2.52
C PRO A 2 1.62 -39.61 -3.66
N PRO A 3 1.48 -40.03 -4.94
CA PRO A 3 1.85 -39.21 -6.10
C PRO A 3 1.20 -37.82 -6.13
N GLU A 4 -0.06 -37.73 -5.71
CA GLU A 4 -0.87 -36.52 -5.74
C GLU A 4 -0.29 -35.46 -4.80
N ILE A 5 0.09 -35.88 -3.58
CA ILE A 5 0.71 -35.01 -2.57
C ILE A 5 2.07 -34.50 -3.04
N VAL A 6 2.90 -35.39 -3.59
CA VAL A 6 4.24 -34.99 -4.08
C VAL A 6 4.12 -34.06 -5.27
N THR A 7 3.16 -34.28 -6.18
CA THR A 7 2.89 -33.40 -7.32
C THR A 7 2.41 -32.02 -6.85
N HIS A 8 1.58 -31.98 -5.81
CA HIS A 8 1.17 -30.73 -5.19
C HIS A 8 2.37 -29.96 -4.59
N ILE A 9 3.24 -30.66 -3.85
CA ILE A 9 4.50 -30.08 -3.34
C ILE A 9 5.35 -29.52 -4.49
N PHE A 10 5.45 -30.23 -5.61
CA PHE A 10 6.19 -29.76 -6.79
C PHE A 10 5.61 -28.46 -7.36
N HIS A 11 4.28 -28.32 -7.38
CA HIS A 11 3.63 -27.08 -7.82
C HIS A 11 3.86 -25.89 -6.88
N LEU A 12 4.16 -26.13 -5.61
CA LEU A 12 4.47 -25.11 -4.62
C LEU A 12 5.97 -24.75 -4.54
N SER A 13 6.84 -25.60 -5.08
CA SER A 13 8.30 -25.40 -5.05
C SER A 13 8.82 -24.15 -5.77
N PRO A 14 8.22 -23.64 -6.87
CA PRO A 14 8.75 -22.48 -7.56
C PRO A 14 8.67 -21.22 -6.71
N SER A 15 9.81 -20.57 -6.49
CA SER A 15 9.86 -19.27 -5.82
C SER A 15 9.32 -18.19 -6.74
N ARG A 16 8.50 -17.27 -6.22
CA ARG A 16 8.22 -16.02 -6.96
C ARG A 16 9.55 -15.31 -7.13
N SER A 17 9.95 -15.04 -8.37
CA SER A 17 11.17 -14.27 -8.57
C SER A 17 10.93 -12.89 -7.96
N SER A 18 11.69 -12.56 -6.92
CA SER A 18 11.89 -11.18 -6.50
C SER A 18 12.75 -10.53 -7.60
N GLY A 19 12.15 -10.33 -8.77
CA GLY A 19 12.78 -9.84 -9.99
C GLY A 19 13.27 -8.40 -9.91
N ALA A 20 13.32 -7.82 -8.70
CA ALA A 20 13.86 -6.52 -8.41
C ALA A 20 15.37 -6.51 -8.70
N ILE A 21 15.72 -6.38 -9.98
CA ILE A 21 16.98 -5.77 -10.38
C ILE A 21 16.95 -4.40 -9.73
N LYS A 22 17.73 -4.22 -8.65
CA LYS A 22 17.76 -3.01 -7.81
C LYS A 22 17.57 -1.75 -8.66
N GLY A 23 16.40 -1.10 -8.52
CA GLY A 23 16.07 0.14 -9.22
C GLY A 23 15.29 0.02 -10.55
N ARG A 24 14.85 -1.17 -10.98
CA ARG A 24 13.92 -1.32 -12.12
C ARG A 24 12.59 -1.89 -11.67
N ALA A 25 11.51 -1.36 -12.24
CA ALA A 25 10.15 -1.84 -11.99
C ALA A 25 10.06 -3.34 -12.31
N ASP A 26 9.55 -4.11 -11.36
CA ASP A 26 9.23 -5.52 -11.54
C ASP A 26 8.30 -5.72 -12.73
N THR A 27 8.38 -6.88 -13.39
CA THR A 27 7.37 -7.24 -14.38
C THR A 27 6.00 -7.27 -13.72
N PRO A 28 4.99 -6.55 -14.24
CA PRO A 28 3.71 -6.35 -13.54
C PRO A 28 2.89 -7.64 -13.35
N PHE A 29 3.23 -8.72 -14.05
CA PHE A 29 2.52 -10.00 -14.03
C PHE A 29 3.25 -11.12 -13.25
N GLY A 30 4.35 -10.82 -12.56
CA GLY A 30 5.05 -11.74 -11.65
C GLY A 30 5.58 -13.03 -12.31
N ILE A 31 6.88 -13.10 -12.58
CA ILE A 31 7.49 -14.32 -13.15
C ILE A 31 7.86 -15.30 -12.04
N ILE A 32 7.45 -16.55 -12.23
CA ILE A 32 7.82 -17.66 -11.37
C ILE A 32 9.23 -18.13 -11.75
N SER A 33 10.15 -18.20 -10.77
CA SER A 33 11.44 -18.86 -10.97
C SER A 33 11.27 -20.37 -10.87
N VAL A 34 11.77 -21.09 -11.87
CA VAL A 34 11.70 -22.56 -11.94
C VAL A 34 13.03 -23.25 -11.66
N GLU A 35 14.03 -22.51 -11.18
CA GLU A 35 15.33 -23.08 -10.83
C GLU A 35 15.21 -24.24 -9.83
N ASP A 36 14.32 -24.11 -8.85
CA ASP A 36 14.07 -25.14 -7.86
C ASP A 36 13.40 -26.39 -8.44
N LEU A 37 12.56 -26.26 -9.48
CA LEU A 37 11.94 -27.41 -10.14
C LEU A 37 12.97 -28.33 -10.78
N HIS A 38 14.09 -27.79 -11.26
CA HIS A 38 15.17 -28.59 -11.86
C HIS A 38 15.96 -29.41 -10.85
N ARG A 39 15.78 -29.16 -9.56
CA ARG A 39 16.35 -29.96 -8.47
C ARG A 39 15.50 -31.20 -8.18
N LEU A 40 14.19 -31.16 -8.43
CA LEU A 40 13.26 -32.26 -8.11
C LEU A 40 13.65 -33.60 -8.78
N PRO A 41 13.99 -33.66 -10.08
CA PRO A 41 14.39 -34.91 -10.72
C PRO A 41 15.74 -35.47 -10.26
N LYS A 42 16.46 -34.77 -9.37
CA LYS A 42 17.75 -35.19 -8.82
C LYS A 42 17.63 -35.76 -7.41
N VAL A 43 16.46 -35.64 -6.75
CA VAL A 43 16.25 -36.09 -5.37
C VAL A 43 16.26 -37.62 -5.28
N CYS A 44 15.33 -38.29 -5.97
CA CYS A 44 15.29 -39.74 -6.05
C CYS A 44 14.57 -40.19 -7.33
N ARG A 45 14.63 -41.50 -7.64
CA ARG A 45 14.00 -42.06 -8.85
C ARG A 45 12.50 -41.78 -8.91
N TYR A 46 11.79 -41.97 -7.80
CA TYR A 46 10.35 -41.75 -7.70
C TYR A 46 9.97 -40.28 -8.01
N TRP A 47 10.69 -39.32 -7.43
CA TRP A 47 10.45 -37.89 -7.68
C TRP A 47 10.76 -37.50 -9.13
N ARG A 48 11.81 -38.08 -9.71
CA ARG A 48 12.12 -37.89 -11.13
C ARG A 48 11.00 -38.38 -12.02
N GLU A 49 10.54 -39.62 -11.84
CA GLU A 49 9.49 -40.20 -12.67
C GLU A 49 8.19 -39.39 -12.55
N LEU A 50 7.82 -38.99 -11.33
CA LEU A 50 6.62 -38.20 -11.09
C LEU A 50 6.71 -36.77 -11.66
N ALA A 51 7.83 -36.07 -11.46
CA ALA A 51 8.02 -34.74 -11.99
C ALA A 51 7.97 -34.75 -13.52
N LEU A 52 8.64 -35.72 -14.16
CA LEU A 52 8.62 -35.88 -15.62
C LEU A 52 7.24 -36.32 -16.16
N ALA A 53 6.46 -37.07 -15.38
CA ALA A 53 5.10 -37.46 -15.70
C ALA A 53 4.07 -36.33 -15.48
N THR A 54 4.49 -35.16 -14.98
CA THR A 54 3.62 -34.01 -14.71
C THR A 54 3.97 -32.83 -15.63
N PRO A 55 3.39 -32.77 -16.86
CA PRO A 55 3.65 -31.72 -17.85
C PRO A 55 3.44 -30.28 -17.35
N SER A 56 2.49 -30.07 -16.43
CA SER A 56 2.14 -28.75 -15.89
C SER A 56 3.27 -28.10 -15.07
N LEU A 57 4.26 -28.88 -14.60
CA LEU A 57 5.45 -28.35 -13.92
C LEU A 57 6.43 -27.71 -14.90
N TRP A 58 6.39 -28.08 -16.17
CA TRP A 58 7.39 -27.70 -17.17
C TRP A 58 6.84 -26.71 -18.21
N THR A 59 5.79 -25.98 -17.85
CA THR A 59 5.21 -24.93 -18.70
C THR A 59 6.04 -23.65 -18.69
N THR A 60 6.97 -23.49 -17.75
CA THR A 60 7.86 -22.33 -17.69
C THR A 60 9.24 -22.67 -18.21
N VAL A 61 9.70 -21.93 -19.22
CA VAL A 61 11.05 -22.02 -19.76
C VAL A 61 11.84 -20.81 -19.30
N PHE A 62 12.95 -21.06 -18.61
CA PHE A 62 13.88 -20.01 -18.20
C PHE A 62 15.23 -20.21 -18.89
N GLN A 63 15.77 -19.16 -19.50
CA GLN A 63 17.15 -19.11 -19.98
C GLN A 63 17.95 -18.13 -19.11
N GLU A 64 18.90 -18.66 -18.37
CA GLU A 64 19.85 -17.88 -17.59
C GLU A 64 20.93 -17.26 -18.48
N SER A 65 21.47 -16.09 -18.09
CA SER A 65 22.44 -15.38 -18.92
C SER A 65 23.72 -16.19 -19.14
N GLU A 66 24.24 -16.88 -18.13
CA GLU A 66 25.54 -17.56 -18.21
C GLU A 66 25.52 -18.82 -19.08
N ASN A 67 24.34 -19.36 -19.41
CA ASN A 67 24.20 -20.55 -20.23
C ASN A 67 23.30 -20.30 -21.44
N PRO A 68 23.88 -20.12 -22.65
CA PRO A 68 23.09 -19.86 -23.85
C PRO A 68 22.24 -21.08 -24.29
N ASN A 69 22.50 -22.25 -23.70
CA ASN A 69 21.70 -23.44 -23.95
C ASN A 69 20.49 -23.45 -23.02
N LEU A 70 19.30 -23.56 -23.60
CA LEU A 70 18.07 -23.91 -22.91
C LEU A 70 18.16 -25.33 -22.33
N ARG A 71 19.01 -25.56 -21.32
CA ARG A 71 19.27 -26.89 -20.73
C ARG A 71 17.99 -27.58 -20.28
N HIS A 72 16.96 -26.80 -19.97
CA HIS A 72 15.67 -27.26 -19.46
C HIS A 72 14.60 -27.40 -20.54
N SER A 73 14.89 -27.04 -21.80
CA SER A 73 13.98 -27.28 -22.93
C SER A 73 13.68 -28.77 -23.15
N ILE A 74 14.53 -29.66 -22.65
CA ILE A 74 14.30 -31.11 -22.70
C ILE A 74 13.06 -31.56 -21.90
N TYR A 75 12.61 -30.74 -20.93
CA TYR A 75 11.44 -31.01 -20.11
C TYR A 75 10.17 -30.39 -20.70
N LEU A 76 10.26 -29.64 -21.81
CA LEU A 76 9.11 -28.99 -22.42
C LEU A 76 8.02 -30.03 -22.76
N PRO A 77 6.77 -29.76 -22.37
CA PRO A 77 5.70 -30.69 -22.62
C PRO A 77 5.39 -30.77 -24.11
N LYS A 78 5.31 -32.01 -24.62
CA LYS A 78 4.98 -32.28 -26.03
C LYS A 78 3.52 -31.97 -26.39
N ASP A 79 2.63 -32.05 -25.40
CA ASP A 79 1.20 -31.73 -25.57
C ASP A 79 1.05 -30.26 -25.95
N PRO A 80 0.55 -29.89 -27.14
CA PRO A 80 0.45 -28.50 -27.59
C PRO A 80 -0.61 -27.66 -26.85
N THR A 81 -1.52 -28.29 -26.10
CA THR A 81 -2.62 -27.60 -25.41
C THR A 81 -2.14 -26.78 -24.21
N LEU A 82 -1.05 -27.20 -23.57
CA LEU A 82 -0.51 -26.51 -22.40
C LEU A 82 0.05 -25.14 -22.81
N LYS A 83 -0.24 -24.12 -22.02
CA LYS A 83 0.26 -22.77 -22.28
C LYS A 83 1.62 -22.58 -21.65
N LEU A 84 2.52 -21.94 -22.39
CA LEU A 84 3.89 -21.74 -21.96
C LEU A 84 4.12 -20.32 -21.43
N THR A 85 4.95 -20.23 -20.40
CA THR A 85 5.59 -19.01 -19.92
C THR A 85 7.05 -19.09 -20.29
N VAL A 86 7.59 -18.12 -21.01
CA VAL A 86 9.00 -18.15 -21.43
C VAL A 86 9.68 -16.87 -20.99
N ASP A 87 10.77 -17.02 -20.25
CA ASP A 87 11.66 -15.95 -19.86
C ASP A 87 13.07 -16.22 -20.39
N VAL A 88 13.50 -15.40 -21.35
CA VAL A 88 14.84 -15.42 -21.93
C VAL A 88 15.63 -14.22 -21.43
N ASN A 89 16.62 -14.51 -20.58
CA ASN A 89 17.59 -13.53 -20.14
C ASN A 89 18.84 -13.55 -21.03
N GLY A 90 18.87 -12.70 -22.05
CA GLY A 90 20.01 -12.47 -22.95
C GLY A 90 20.72 -11.15 -22.70
N PHE A 91 20.72 -10.61 -21.47
CA PHE A 91 21.33 -9.31 -21.14
C PHE A 91 22.75 -9.13 -21.72
N PHE A 92 23.57 -10.18 -21.61
CA PHE A 92 24.99 -10.16 -22.02
C PHE A 92 25.28 -10.97 -23.29
N HIS A 93 24.28 -11.66 -23.85
CA HIS A 93 24.51 -12.64 -24.92
C HIS A 93 23.47 -12.55 -26.03
N ARG A 94 23.90 -12.91 -27.24
CA ARG A 94 23.01 -13.06 -28.39
C ARG A 94 22.00 -14.17 -28.11
N ILE A 95 20.73 -13.97 -28.45
CA ILE A 95 19.78 -15.09 -28.49
C ILE A 95 20.32 -16.08 -29.52
N SER A 96 20.64 -17.29 -29.08
CA SER A 96 21.18 -18.31 -29.97
C SER A 96 20.15 -18.66 -31.06
N PRO A 97 20.57 -19.02 -32.29
CA PRO A 97 19.64 -19.49 -33.31
C PRO A 97 18.74 -20.64 -32.81
N LYS A 98 19.28 -21.54 -31.99
CA LYS A 98 18.51 -22.62 -31.35
C LYS A 98 17.41 -22.10 -30.42
N THR A 99 17.70 -21.09 -29.61
CA THR A 99 16.70 -20.43 -28.76
C THR A 99 15.65 -19.76 -29.64
N ARG A 100 16.06 -19.00 -30.67
CA ARG A 100 15.15 -18.35 -31.63
C ARG A 100 14.20 -19.38 -32.26
N ASP A 101 14.72 -20.47 -32.78
CA ASP A 101 13.94 -21.53 -33.43
C ASP A 101 12.98 -22.19 -32.44
N LEU A 102 13.41 -22.41 -31.20
CA LEU A 102 12.54 -22.95 -30.16
C LEU A 102 11.40 -21.99 -29.80
N LEU A 103 11.69 -20.68 -29.69
CA LEU A 103 10.68 -19.66 -29.44
C LEU A 103 9.65 -19.63 -30.57
N LEU A 104 10.11 -19.55 -31.82
CA LEU A 104 9.24 -19.52 -33.00
C LEU A 104 8.41 -20.80 -33.13
N LYS A 105 9.01 -21.97 -32.90
CA LYS A 105 8.31 -23.27 -32.94
C LYS A 105 7.18 -23.38 -31.91
N ASN A 106 7.29 -22.70 -30.78
CA ASN A 106 6.31 -22.75 -29.70
C ASN A 106 5.47 -21.47 -29.56
N ALA A 107 5.60 -20.51 -30.48
CA ALA A 107 5.00 -19.19 -30.35
C ALA A 107 3.47 -19.24 -30.14
N SER A 108 2.77 -20.06 -30.94
CA SER A 108 1.30 -20.23 -30.91
C SER A 108 0.72 -20.80 -29.61
N ARG A 109 1.57 -21.19 -28.64
CA ARG A 109 1.14 -21.67 -27.32
C ARG A 109 1.77 -20.90 -26.17
N MET A 110 2.57 -19.88 -26.46
CA MET A 110 3.12 -18.98 -25.43
C MET A 110 2.04 -18.01 -24.97
N ARG A 111 1.75 -18.04 -23.67
CA ARG A 111 0.86 -17.09 -23.02
C ARG A 111 1.63 -15.91 -22.45
N THR A 112 2.83 -16.16 -21.94
CA THR A 112 3.70 -15.13 -21.36
C THR A 112 5.08 -15.21 -22.01
N LEU A 113 5.59 -14.07 -22.48
CA LEU A 113 6.89 -13.95 -23.11
C LEU A 113 7.67 -12.80 -22.48
N VAL A 114 8.85 -13.10 -21.95
CA VAL A 114 9.79 -12.14 -21.37
C VAL A 114 11.11 -12.27 -22.10
N LEU A 115 11.49 -11.22 -22.82
CA LEU A 115 12.69 -11.17 -23.64
C LEU A 115 13.57 -10.04 -23.17
N ARG A 116 14.71 -10.37 -22.56
CA ARG A 116 15.73 -9.40 -22.18
C ARG A 116 16.89 -9.53 -23.16
N CYS A 117 16.85 -8.76 -24.22
CA CYS A 117 17.76 -8.85 -25.36
C CYS A 117 18.91 -7.85 -25.23
N GLY A 118 20.15 -8.34 -25.16
CA GLY A 118 21.35 -7.52 -25.32
C GLY A 118 21.60 -7.10 -26.78
N ALA A 119 22.77 -6.49 -27.04
CA ALA A 119 23.22 -5.95 -28.34
C ALA A 119 23.48 -7.02 -29.43
N GLY A 120 22.81 -8.16 -29.35
CA GLY A 120 23.22 -9.41 -29.94
C GLY A 120 22.21 -10.11 -30.86
N LEU A 121 20.94 -9.69 -30.91
CA LEU A 121 20.08 -10.18 -31.98
C LEU A 121 20.49 -9.49 -33.28
N ASP A 122 20.97 -10.26 -34.24
CA ASP A 122 21.32 -9.74 -35.57
C ASP A 122 20.08 -9.21 -36.32
N ALA A 123 18.85 -9.60 -35.90
CA ALA A 123 17.60 -9.02 -36.39
C ALA A 123 16.42 -9.26 -35.41
N PRO A 124 16.31 -8.52 -34.30
CA PRO A 124 15.16 -8.58 -33.39
C PRO A 124 13.84 -8.27 -34.11
N ARG A 125 13.91 -7.42 -35.13
CA ARG A 125 12.82 -7.15 -36.07
C ARG A 125 12.29 -8.42 -36.70
N GLU A 126 13.14 -9.19 -37.39
CA GLU A 126 12.71 -10.43 -38.07
C GLU A 126 12.09 -11.42 -37.08
N PHE A 127 12.65 -11.53 -35.88
CA PHE A 127 12.11 -12.40 -34.84
C PHE A 127 10.70 -11.96 -34.44
N LEU A 128 10.51 -10.68 -34.11
CA LEU A 128 9.21 -10.16 -33.71
C LEU A 128 8.20 -10.27 -34.85
N GLU A 129 8.57 -9.93 -36.08
CA GLU A 129 7.71 -10.07 -37.26
C GLU A 129 7.29 -11.52 -37.51
N SER A 130 8.17 -12.50 -37.21
CA SER A 130 7.88 -13.92 -37.42
C SER A 130 7.13 -14.59 -36.26
N PHE A 131 7.15 -14.00 -35.07
CA PHE A 131 6.60 -14.63 -33.86
C PHE A 131 5.07 -14.61 -33.86
N ASP A 132 4.43 -15.77 -33.82
CA ASP A 132 2.97 -15.88 -33.72
C ASP A 132 2.50 -15.59 -32.29
N ALA A 133 1.87 -14.43 -32.09
CA ALA A 133 1.31 -14.00 -30.79
C ALA A 133 -0.19 -14.25 -30.64
N SER A 134 -0.77 -15.17 -31.41
CA SER A 134 -2.22 -15.50 -31.34
C SER A 134 -2.71 -15.84 -29.93
N GLU A 135 -1.89 -16.53 -29.14
CA GLU A 135 -2.19 -16.93 -27.76
C GLU A 135 -1.47 -16.10 -26.68
N LEU A 136 -0.72 -15.08 -27.08
CA LEU A 136 0.09 -14.27 -26.15
C LEU A 136 -0.81 -13.30 -25.37
N GLU A 137 -0.73 -13.36 -24.04
CA GLU A 137 -1.47 -12.48 -23.12
C GLU A 137 -0.56 -11.47 -22.44
N HIS A 138 0.70 -11.82 -22.15
CA HIS A 138 1.65 -10.95 -21.48
C HIS A 138 3.00 -10.95 -22.21
N CYS A 139 3.48 -9.75 -22.55
CA CYS A 139 4.76 -9.57 -23.22
C CYS A 139 5.60 -8.51 -22.51
N TYR A 140 6.86 -8.85 -22.23
CA TYR A 140 7.88 -7.92 -21.76
C TYR A 140 9.09 -8.03 -22.67
N ILE A 141 9.47 -6.92 -23.30
CA ILE A 141 10.64 -6.83 -24.17
C ILE A 141 11.53 -5.73 -23.61
N LEU A 142 12.76 -6.09 -23.26
CA LEU A 142 13.83 -5.16 -22.94
C LEU A 142 14.90 -5.26 -24.00
N TRP A 143 15.17 -4.17 -24.70
CA TRP A 143 16.09 -4.14 -25.84
C TRP A 143 17.28 -3.22 -25.55
N LEU A 144 18.38 -3.81 -25.09
CA LEU A 144 19.61 -3.07 -24.85
C LEU A 144 20.44 -2.97 -26.12
N ASN A 145 20.17 -1.96 -26.94
CA ASN A 145 20.99 -1.69 -28.12
C ASN A 145 22.08 -0.65 -27.83
N LEU A 146 23.10 -1.05 -27.06
CA LEU A 146 24.18 -0.15 -26.62
C LEU A 146 25.11 0.31 -27.75
N HIS A 147 25.07 -0.32 -28.93
CA HIS A 147 26.13 -0.15 -29.94
C HIS A 147 25.66 0.16 -31.36
N VAL A 148 24.38 -0.03 -31.70
CA VAL A 148 23.89 0.36 -33.02
C VAL A 148 23.56 1.85 -32.98
N ARG A 149 24.40 2.67 -33.63
CA ARG A 149 24.00 4.02 -34.03
C ARG A 149 22.67 3.89 -34.74
N ALA A 150 21.65 4.56 -34.21
CA ALA A 150 20.30 4.57 -34.75
C ALA A 150 20.37 4.73 -36.27
N ASP A 151 20.04 3.67 -37.01
CA ASP A 151 20.01 3.73 -38.47
C ASP A 151 18.86 4.69 -38.81
N PRO A 152 19.13 5.85 -39.44
CA PRO A 152 18.08 6.82 -39.75
C PRO A 152 17.01 6.25 -40.70
N SER A 153 17.28 5.11 -41.35
CA SER A 153 16.30 4.39 -42.18
C SER A 153 15.33 3.50 -41.39
N MET A 154 15.54 3.27 -40.09
CA MET A 154 14.63 2.46 -39.29
C MET A 154 13.25 3.11 -39.19
N ALA A 155 12.23 2.31 -39.53
CA ALA A 155 10.85 2.75 -39.45
C ALA A 155 10.44 2.96 -37.97
N ARG A 156 9.68 4.04 -37.74
CA ARG A 156 9.11 4.38 -36.43
C ARG A 156 8.13 3.35 -35.91
N PHE A 157 7.43 2.74 -36.85
CA PHE A 157 6.50 1.67 -36.61
C PHE A 157 7.01 0.41 -37.29
N LEU A 158 6.97 -0.70 -36.58
CA LEU A 158 7.33 -2.01 -37.11
C LEU A 158 6.20 -3.01 -36.83
N PRO A 159 5.97 -4.00 -37.71
CA PRO A 159 5.09 -5.09 -37.40
C PRO A 159 5.67 -5.90 -36.24
N PHE A 160 4.90 -6.03 -35.17
CA PHE A 160 5.19 -6.90 -34.05
C PHE A 160 4.25 -8.07 -34.13
N PHE A 161 4.77 -9.28 -34.22
CA PHE A 161 4.01 -10.51 -34.23
C PHE A 161 3.19 -10.76 -35.50
N SER A 162 3.39 -11.91 -36.13
CA SER A 162 2.68 -12.34 -37.35
C SER A 162 1.19 -12.65 -37.13
N GLY A 163 0.77 -12.85 -35.86
CA GLY A 163 -0.60 -13.19 -35.46
C GLY A 163 -1.41 -12.05 -34.83
N GLY A 164 -0.97 -10.80 -34.93
CA GLY A 164 -1.72 -9.62 -34.47
C GLY A 164 -1.70 -9.36 -32.96
N GLY A 165 -1.62 -10.40 -32.11
CA GLY A 165 -1.61 -10.25 -30.65
C GLY A 165 -2.99 -9.90 -30.07
N ALA A 166 -4.09 -10.39 -30.67
CA ALA A 166 -5.45 -10.02 -30.29
C ALA A 166 -5.81 -10.30 -28.82
N ARG A 167 -5.11 -11.24 -28.17
CA ARG A 167 -5.29 -11.60 -26.75
C ARG A 167 -4.32 -10.90 -25.80
N LEU A 168 -3.42 -10.07 -26.32
CA LEU A 168 -2.38 -9.41 -25.54
C LEU A 168 -3.02 -8.39 -24.59
N ARG A 169 -2.90 -8.63 -23.29
CA ARG A 169 -3.42 -7.79 -22.20
C ARG A 169 -2.36 -6.87 -21.64
N THR A 170 -1.11 -7.33 -21.60
CA THR A 170 0.02 -6.57 -21.08
C THR A 170 1.16 -6.50 -22.08
N LEU A 171 1.63 -5.30 -22.38
CA LEU A 171 2.78 -5.05 -23.24
C LEU A 171 3.74 -4.09 -22.54
N CYS A 172 4.94 -4.58 -22.21
CA CYS A 172 6.01 -3.79 -21.62
C CYS A 172 7.17 -3.71 -22.62
N LEU A 173 7.47 -2.51 -23.12
CA LEU A 173 8.55 -2.24 -24.05
C LEU A 173 9.57 -1.32 -23.38
N HIS A 174 10.71 -1.88 -22.99
CA HIS A 174 11.82 -1.15 -22.43
C HIS A 174 12.93 -0.98 -23.47
N LEU A 175 13.36 0.26 -23.71
CA LEU A 175 14.45 0.61 -24.63
C LEU A 175 14.20 0.15 -26.08
N VAL A 176 12.93 0.08 -26.47
CA VAL A 176 12.54 -0.34 -27.81
C VAL A 176 12.56 0.85 -28.77
N LEU A 177 13.18 0.65 -29.93
CA LEU A 177 13.46 1.72 -30.90
C LEU A 177 12.27 2.10 -31.80
N ALA A 178 11.23 1.26 -31.89
CA ALA A 178 10.04 1.45 -32.73
C ALA A 178 8.76 0.98 -32.01
N LEU A 179 7.62 1.60 -32.32
CA LEU A 179 6.32 1.17 -31.82
C LEU A 179 5.70 0.09 -32.72
N PRO A 180 4.77 -0.74 -32.21
CA PRO A 180 4.08 -1.74 -33.03
C PRO A 180 3.14 -1.10 -34.07
N THR A 181 3.06 -1.68 -35.28
CA THR A 181 1.98 -1.34 -36.23
C THR A 181 0.66 -2.04 -35.92
N ASN A 182 0.70 -3.09 -35.09
CA ASN A 182 -0.43 -3.98 -34.81
C ASN A 182 -1.54 -3.31 -34.00
N GLU A 183 -2.72 -3.92 -34.08
CA GLU A 183 -3.86 -3.59 -33.24
C GLU A 183 -3.97 -4.57 -32.07
N PHE A 184 -4.11 -4.03 -30.87
CA PHE A 184 -4.19 -4.81 -29.63
C PHE A 184 -5.51 -4.52 -28.92
N SER A 185 -6.59 -5.09 -29.42
CA SER A 185 -7.95 -4.86 -28.91
C SER A 185 -8.14 -5.23 -27.43
N ALA A 186 -7.37 -6.20 -26.91
CA ALA A 186 -7.44 -6.65 -25.52
C ALA A 186 -6.42 -5.98 -24.59
N LEU A 187 -5.58 -5.06 -25.10
CA LEU A 187 -4.49 -4.48 -24.33
C LEU A 187 -5.04 -3.55 -23.25
N SER A 188 -4.86 -3.94 -21.98
CA SER A 188 -5.29 -3.18 -20.81
C SER A 188 -4.14 -2.45 -20.14
N LEU A 189 -2.91 -2.97 -20.23
CA LEU A 189 -1.71 -2.39 -19.63
C LEU A 189 -0.60 -2.20 -20.67
N LEU A 190 -0.17 -0.96 -20.86
CA LEU A 190 0.98 -0.59 -21.67
C LEU A 190 2.06 0.07 -20.82
N VAL A 191 3.28 -0.45 -20.89
CA VAL A 191 4.47 0.18 -20.29
C VAL A 191 5.48 0.44 -21.40
N LEU A 192 5.86 1.69 -21.60
CA LEU A 192 6.91 2.13 -22.50
C LEU A 192 7.97 2.83 -21.65
N ALA A 193 9.17 2.29 -21.58
CA ALA A 193 10.19 2.83 -20.70
C ALA A 193 11.52 3.01 -21.43
N MET A 194 12.03 4.23 -21.42
CA MET A 194 13.36 4.56 -21.92
C MET A 194 14.31 4.77 -20.73
N ASN A 195 15.62 4.84 -20.96
CA ASN A 195 16.62 5.09 -19.91
C ASN A 195 17.39 6.37 -20.25
N GLY A 196 17.04 7.46 -19.55
CA GLY A 196 17.19 8.84 -20.01
C GLY A 196 18.56 9.50 -19.96
N SER A 197 19.69 8.83 -20.26
CA SER A 197 20.96 9.58 -20.39
C SER A 197 22.08 8.95 -21.22
N ARG A 198 22.04 7.64 -21.50
CA ARG A 198 23.19 6.94 -22.14
C ARG A 198 22.87 6.22 -23.43
N MET A 199 21.61 6.24 -23.87
CA MET A 199 21.15 5.49 -25.04
C MET A 199 20.81 6.42 -26.20
N ALA A 200 20.97 5.92 -27.43
CA ALA A 200 20.44 6.60 -28.60
C ALA A 200 18.92 6.81 -28.44
N PRO A 201 18.39 7.98 -28.83
CA PRO A 201 16.96 8.23 -28.73
C PRO A 201 16.17 7.22 -29.57
N PRO A 202 14.94 6.88 -29.16
CA PRO A 202 14.08 6.02 -29.96
C PRO A 202 13.73 6.72 -31.28
N HIS A 203 13.36 5.95 -32.31
CA HIS A 203 12.91 6.53 -33.58
C HIS A 203 11.49 7.10 -33.50
N TRP A 204 10.74 6.68 -32.48
CA TRP A 204 9.41 7.17 -32.19
C TRP A 204 9.43 8.31 -31.17
N ASP A 205 8.42 9.17 -31.23
CA ASP A 205 8.21 10.32 -30.35
C ASP A 205 6.80 10.31 -29.74
N ALA A 206 6.44 11.34 -28.96
CA ALA A 206 5.12 11.44 -28.32
C ALA A 206 3.96 11.44 -29.33
N TRP A 207 4.18 11.86 -30.59
CA TRP A 207 3.13 11.85 -31.62
C TRP A 207 2.84 10.46 -32.13
N ASP A 208 3.89 9.65 -32.24
CA ASP A 208 3.73 8.26 -32.63
C ASP A 208 2.88 7.49 -31.60
N LEU A 209 2.84 7.94 -30.33
CA LEU A 209 1.90 7.42 -29.32
C LEU A 209 0.44 7.74 -29.65
N LEU A 210 0.14 8.95 -30.12
CA LEU A 210 -1.23 9.32 -30.54
C LEU A 210 -1.70 8.51 -31.75
N LEU A 211 -0.78 8.08 -32.61
CA LEU A 211 -1.09 7.15 -33.71
C LEU A 211 -1.27 5.71 -33.22
N PHE A 212 -0.60 5.34 -32.12
CA PHE A 212 -0.64 4.00 -31.55
C PHE A 212 -1.86 3.76 -30.65
N PHE A 213 -2.23 4.72 -29.79
CA PHE A 213 -3.33 4.57 -28.84
C PHE A 213 -4.69 4.20 -29.42
N PRO A 214 -5.14 4.72 -30.59
CA PRO A 214 -6.41 4.30 -31.20
C PRO A 214 -6.47 2.81 -31.52
N ARG A 215 -5.31 2.15 -31.65
CA ARG A 215 -5.18 0.71 -31.91
C ARG A 215 -5.32 -0.15 -30.65
N CYS A 216 -5.46 0.48 -29.48
CA CYS A 216 -5.52 -0.17 -28.18
C CYS A 216 -6.75 0.33 -27.37
N PRO A 217 -7.99 0.08 -27.84
CA PRO A 217 -9.20 0.69 -27.26
C PRO A 217 -9.52 0.24 -25.81
N SER A 218 -8.92 -0.85 -25.34
CA SER A 218 -9.15 -1.40 -23.99
C SER A 218 -8.15 -0.91 -22.94
N LEU A 219 -7.28 0.07 -23.25
CA LEU A 219 -6.26 0.53 -22.32
C LEU A 219 -6.88 1.08 -21.04
N GLU A 220 -6.50 0.47 -19.92
CA GLU A 220 -6.84 0.91 -18.56
C GLU A 220 -5.63 1.60 -17.90
N GLU A 221 -4.43 1.15 -18.22
CA GLU A 221 -3.18 1.61 -17.62
C GLU A 221 -2.12 1.89 -18.67
N VAL A 222 -1.56 3.09 -18.64
CA VAL A 222 -0.51 3.53 -19.56
C VAL A 222 0.62 4.14 -18.75
N TYR A 223 1.82 3.58 -18.85
CA TYR A 223 3.02 4.12 -18.22
C TYR A 223 4.07 4.37 -19.29
N VAL A 224 4.40 5.63 -19.51
CA VAL A 224 5.34 6.08 -20.51
C VAL A 224 6.46 6.82 -19.79
N THR A 225 7.62 6.19 -19.63
CA THR A 225 8.71 6.73 -18.81
C THR A 225 9.94 7.10 -19.63
N ASP A 226 10.49 8.27 -19.32
CA ASP A 226 11.75 8.85 -19.78
C ASP A 226 11.83 9.01 -21.31
N VAL A 227 10.70 9.32 -21.94
CA VAL A 227 10.63 9.50 -23.39
C VAL A 227 11.45 10.70 -23.82
N TYR A 228 12.13 10.55 -24.96
CA TYR A 228 12.93 11.59 -25.59
C TYR A 228 12.17 12.22 -26.76
N LEU A 229 12.30 13.53 -26.96
CA LEU A 229 11.72 14.26 -28.09
C LEU A 229 12.82 14.73 -29.05
N PRO A 230 12.92 14.16 -30.26
CA PRO A 230 13.92 14.60 -31.22
C PRO A 230 13.66 16.01 -31.77
N ARG A 231 14.76 16.79 -31.87
CA ARG A 231 14.85 18.19 -32.34
C ARG A 231 14.11 18.50 -33.63
N HIS A 232 14.24 17.65 -34.64
CA HIS A 232 13.99 18.04 -36.04
C HIS A 232 12.51 18.12 -36.46
N ARG A 233 11.55 17.86 -35.57
CA ARG A 233 10.13 17.77 -35.94
C ARG A 233 9.20 18.79 -35.28
N ALA A 234 9.61 19.48 -34.23
CA ALA A 234 8.76 20.49 -33.59
C ALA A 234 8.34 21.60 -34.58
N GLU A 235 9.20 21.96 -35.53
CA GLU A 235 8.94 23.04 -36.50
C GLU A 235 8.02 22.63 -37.67
N GLY A 236 7.88 21.34 -37.97
CA GLY A 236 7.12 20.85 -39.13
C GLY A 236 5.72 20.30 -38.83
N PHE A 237 5.43 19.93 -37.58
CA PHE A 237 4.20 19.20 -37.23
C PHE A 237 2.99 20.07 -36.87
N SER A 238 3.18 21.37 -36.65
CA SER A 238 2.06 22.26 -36.27
C SER A 238 0.92 22.22 -37.29
N GLY A 239 1.21 22.10 -38.59
CA GLY A 239 0.18 22.03 -39.63
C GLY A 239 -0.44 20.64 -39.84
N VAL A 240 0.22 19.57 -39.39
CA VAL A 240 -0.29 18.19 -39.53
C VAL A 240 -1.33 17.90 -38.46
N LEU A 241 -1.21 18.53 -37.29
CA LEU A 241 -2.03 18.26 -36.11
C LEU A 241 -3.37 19.01 -36.10
N GLU A 242 -3.52 20.10 -36.85
CA GLU A 242 -4.79 20.85 -36.93
C GLU A 242 -5.98 20.01 -37.46
N GLY A 243 -5.72 18.82 -38.01
CA GLY A 243 -6.75 17.86 -38.44
C GLY A 243 -6.91 16.62 -37.56
N PHE A 244 -6.14 16.44 -36.49
CA PHE A 244 -6.24 15.23 -35.67
C PHE A 244 -7.45 15.27 -34.74
N SER A 245 -8.34 14.29 -34.90
CA SER A 245 -9.41 14.07 -33.93
C SER A 245 -8.82 13.61 -32.59
N PRO A 246 -9.33 14.10 -31.45
CA PRO A 246 -8.89 13.62 -30.14
C PRO A 246 -8.99 12.11 -30.03
N VAL A 247 -7.91 11.48 -29.57
CA VAL A 247 -7.82 10.04 -29.34
C VAL A 247 -8.50 9.71 -28.02
N SER A 248 -9.57 8.92 -28.07
CA SER A 248 -10.31 8.52 -26.87
C SER A 248 -9.65 7.35 -26.16
N LEU A 249 -9.45 7.49 -24.84
CA LEU A 249 -9.01 6.43 -23.94
C LEU A 249 -10.10 6.14 -22.89
N PRO A 250 -11.27 5.62 -23.30
CA PRO A 250 -12.49 5.63 -22.49
C PRO A 250 -12.41 4.80 -21.21
N ARG A 251 -11.46 3.85 -21.15
CA ARG A 251 -11.24 2.95 -20.01
C ARG A 251 -10.03 3.31 -19.15
N SER A 252 -9.27 4.34 -19.53
CA SER A 252 -8.02 4.68 -18.84
C SER A 252 -8.31 5.12 -17.40
N ARG A 253 -7.75 4.35 -16.47
CA ARG A 253 -7.75 4.60 -15.02
C ARG A 253 -6.43 5.21 -14.56
N TYR A 254 -5.32 4.85 -15.20
CA TYR A 254 -4.00 5.35 -14.87
C TYR A 254 -3.25 5.75 -16.13
N PHE A 255 -2.71 6.96 -16.16
CA PHE A 255 -1.84 7.43 -17.22
C PHE A 255 -0.65 8.18 -16.63
N ALA A 256 0.52 7.58 -16.75
CA ALA A 256 1.78 8.12 -16.28
C ALA A 256 2.66 8.49 -17.48
N PHE A 257 3.21 9.70 -17.47
CA PHE A 257 4.12 10.19 -18.50
C PHE A 257 5.32 10.90 -17.85
N THR A 258 6.51 10.33 -17.98
CA THR A 258 7.76 10.96 -17.55
C THR A 258 8.60 11.33 -18.76
N TYR A 259 9.18 12.51 -18.70
CA TYR A 259 9.94 13.09 -19.79
C TYR A 259 11.28 13.61 -19.27
N SER A 260 12.35 13.23 -19.97
CA SER A 260 13.69 13.77 -19.75
C SER A 260 13.95 14.84 -20.81
N PRO A 261 14.00 16.14 -20.45
CA PRO A 261 14.40 17.15 -21.39
C PRO A 261 15.83 16.90 -21.84
N ASN A 262 16.07 17.19 -23.12
CA ASN A 262 17.42 17.40 -23.59
C ASN A 262 17.80 18.87 -23.33
N GLU A 263 19.02 19.13 -22.84
CA GLU A 263 19.52 20.48 -22.47
C GLU A 263 19.29 21.54 -23.56
N GLU A 264 19.20 21.13 -24.82
CA GLU A 264 19.08 22.02 -25.97
C GLU A 264 17.68 22.61 -26.23
N TYR A 265 16.56 22.09 -25.68
CA TYR A 265 15.21 22.54 -26.08
C TYR A 265 14.21 22.72 -24.94
N PRO A 266 13.28 23.69 -25.05
CA PRO A 266 12.22 23.88 -24.06
C PRO A 266 11.30 22.66 -24.03
N ALA A 267 11.21 22.03 -22.85
CA ALA A 267 10.43 20.83 -22.51
C ALA A 267 8.90 20.96 -22.72
N ASP A 268 8.44 22.09 -23.23
CA ASP A 268 7.10 22.63 -22.97
C ASP A 268 5.98 21.96 -23.79
N SER A 269 6.30 21.11 -24.77
CA SER A 269 5.32 20.69 -25.79
C SER A 269 4.73 19.30 -25.62
N ALA A 270 5.49 18.26 -25.22
CA ALA A 270 4.94 16.90 -25.35
C ALA A 270 3.81 16.56 -24.38
N PRO A 271 3.94 16.75 -23.05
CA PRO A 271 2.84 16.41 -22.16
C PRO A 271 1.63 17.31 -22.41
N VAL A 272 1.87 18.61 -22.66
CA VAL A 272 0.83 19.58 -23.05
C VAL A 272 0.09 19.10 -24.29
N CYS A 273 0.83 18.62 -25.29
CA CYS A 273 0.21 18.26 -26.54
C CYS A 273 -0.48 16.90 -26.50
N LEU A 274 0.09 15.91 -25.81
CA LEU A 274 -0.60 14.66 -25.51
C LEU A 274 -1.94 14.97 -24.84
N LEU A 275 -1.95 15.79 -23.79
CA LEU A 275 -3.19 16.18 -23.10
C LEU A 275 -4.20 16.86 -24.02
N SER A 276 -3.76 17.70 -24.97
CA SER A 276 -4.68 18.37 -25.90
C SER A 276 -5.30 17.46 -26.97
N HIS A 277 -4.70 16.30 -27.22
CA HIS A 277 -5.17 15.34 -28.23
C HIS A 277 -5.68 14.03 -27.62
N LEU A 278 -5.69 13.89 -26.29
CA LEU A 278 -6.24 12.75 -25.59
C LEU A 278 -7.57 13.12 -24.94
N ALA A 279 -8.63 12.37 -25.23
CA ALA A 279 -9.87 12.43 -24.47
C ALA A 279 -9.77 11.48 -23.27
N ILE A 280 -9.36 12.03 -22.13
CA ILE A 280 -9.10 11.32 -20.87
C ILE A 280 -10.35 11.35 -19.98
N PRO A 281 -10.79 10.21 -19.40
CA PRO A 281 -11.92 10.17 -18.47
C PRO A 281 -11.69 10.96 -17.19
N SER A 282 -12.75 11.50 -16.57
CA SER A 282 -12.67 12.24 -15.30
C SER A 282 -12.11 11.41 -14.15
N PHE A 283 -12.38 10.10 -14.11
CA PHE A 283 -11.87 9.21 -13.06
C PHE A 283 -10.40 8.80 -13.24
N CYS A 284 -9.75 9.18 -14.35
CA CYS A 284 -8.36 8.81 -14.60
C CYS A 284 -7.41 9.51 -13.61
N HIS A 285 -6.41 8.75 -13.14
CA HIS A 285 -5.30 9.20 -12.33
C HIS A 285 -4.10 9.48 -13.24
N LEU A 286 -3.67 10.74 -13.25
CA LEU A 286 -2.57 11.21 -14.08
C LEU A 286 -1.31 11.40 -13.25
N TYR A 287 -0.18 10.98 -13.81
CA TYR A 287 1.14 11.20 -13.22
C TYR A 287 2.06 11.81 -14.26
N PHE A 288 2.62 12.98 -13.97
CA PHE A 288 3.64 13.61 -14.80
C PHE A 288 4.90 13.84 -13.99
N LYS A 289 6.04 13.35 -14.48
CA LYS A 289 7.35 13.69 -13.91
C LYS A 289 8.14 14.49 -14.92
N ILE A 290 8.62 15.63 -14.48
CA ILE A 290 9.30 16.62 -15.30
C ILE A 290 10.67 16.85 -14.67
N LEU A 291 11.70 16.37 -15.35
CA LEU A 291 13.09 16.63 -14.99
C LEU A 291 13.43 18.10 -15.39
N CYS A 292 14.10 18.86 -14.53
CA CYS A 292 14.09 20.33 -14.54
C CYS A 292 15.49 20.97 -14.37
N GLU A 293 15.86 21.85 -15.31
CA GLU A 293 16.89 22.90 -15.20
C GLU A 293 16.31 24.34 -15.50
N GLY A 294 16.14 25.19 -14.49
CA GLY A 294 16.02 26.66 -14.56
C GLY A 294 14.84 27.37 -15.30
N LYS A 295 14.19 26.80 -16.34
CA LYS A 295 13.16 27.47 -17.17
C LYS A 295 11.73 26.90 -17.04
N GLN A 296 11.48 25.98 -16.10
CA GLN A 296 10.33 25.04 -16.12
C GLN A 296 8.96 25.51 -15.64
N LEU A 297 8.86 26.68 -15.00
CA LEU A 297 7.56 27.13 -14.48
C LEU A 297 6.51 27.31 -15.58
N ARG A 298 6.96 27.71 -16.78
CA ARG A 298 6.10 27.82 -17.95
C ARG A 298 5.58 26.46 -18.42
N THR A 299 6.43 25.43 -18.42
CA THR A 299 6.06 24.04 -18.78
C THR A 299 4.99 23.50 -17.86
N ASN A 300 5.23 23.56 -16.55
CA ASN A 300 4.32 23.02 -15.54
C ASN A 300 2.98 23.74 -15.58
N LYS A 301 3.03 25.06 -15.75
CA LYS A 301 1.84 25.88 -15.96
C LYS A 301 1.10 25.42 -17.21
N ALA A 302 1.77 25.28 -18.36
CA ALA A 302 1.15 24.85 -19.60
C ALA A 302 0.53 23.44 -19.52
N ILE A 303 1.16 22.52 -18.78
CA ILE A 303 0.64 21.17 -18.54
C ILE A 303 -0.63 21.23 -17.72
N LEU A 304 -0.66 22.02 -16.65
CA LEU A 304 -1.88 22.19 -15.87
C LEU A 304 -2.97 22.91 -16.66
N ASP A 305 -2.63 23.98 -17.37
CA ASP A 305 -3.57 24.67 -18.27
C ASP A 305 -4.15 23.69 -19.31
N SER A 306 -3.34 22.78 -19.83
CA SER A 306 -3.82 21.73 -20.74
C SER A 306 -4.70 20.72 -20.02
N PHE A 307 -4.31 20.25 -18.84
CA PHE A 307 -5.09 19.31 -18.03
C PHE A 307 -6.47 19.87 -17.68
N LEU A 308 -6.54 21.10 -17.15
CA LEU A 308 -7.79 21.75 -16.75
C LEU A 308 -8.71 22.02 -17.95
N ARG A 309 -8.14 22.24 -19.13
CA ARG A 309 -8.92 22.44 -20.37
C ARG A 309 -9.47 21.15 -20.95
N HIS A 310 -8.71 20.05 -20.90
CA HIS A 310 -9.03 18.84 -21.65
C HIS A 310 -9.55 17.68 -20.79
N VAL A 311 -9.39 17.73 -19.46
CA VAL A 311 -9.90 16.69 -18.56
C VAL A 311 -11.17 17.19 -17.85
N PRO A 312 -12.32 16.54 -18.07
CA PRO A 312 -13.60 17.04 -17.59
C PRO A 312 -13.72 16.97 -16.06
N TYR A 313 -14.49 17.90 -15.49
CA TYR A 313 -14.85 17.97 -14.06
C TYR A 313 -13.67 18.18 -13.09
N LYS A 314 -12.57 18.77 -13.55
CA LYS A 314 -11.35 19.04 -12.75
C LYS A 314 -11.24 20.48 -12.27
N GLU A 315 -12.36 21.13 -12.01
CA GLU A 315 -12.40 22.55 -11.65
C GLU A 315 -12.01 22.83 -10.20
N ARG A 316 -12.14 21.84 -9.31
CA ARG A 316 -11.88 21.99 -7.87
C ARG A 316 -11.21 20.76 -7.28
N THR A 317 -10.16 20.99 -6.50
CA THR A 317 -9.49 19.95 -5.72
C THR A 317 -10.21 19.72 -4.40
N SER A 318 -10.35 18.46 -3.99
CA SER A 318 -10.85 18.08 -2.66
C SER A 318 -9.72 17.98 -1.63
N ARG A 319 -8.58 17.43 -2.05
CA ARG A 319 -7.37 17.25 -1.24
C ARG A 319 -6.14 17.64 -2.04
N ILE A 320 -5.20 18.32 -1.39
CA ILE A 320 -3.86 18.61 -1.92
C ILE A 320 -2.85 17.89 -1.03
N SER A 321 -1.90 17.19 -1.64
CA SER A 321 -0.73 16.67 -0.95
C SER A 321 0.53 17.20 -1.61
N ILE A 322 1.41 17.80 -0.82
CA ILE A 322 2.71 18.32 -1.23
C ILE A 322 3.74 17.47 -0.51
N SER A 323 4.71 16.92 -1.22
CA SER A 323 5.79 16.16 -0.62
C SER A 323 7.14 16.68 -1.10
N PHE A 324 8.07 16.90 -0.17
CA PHE A 324 9.45 17.26 -0.45
C PHE A 324 10.36 16.09 -0.06
N PRO A 325 10.42 15.01 -0.88
CA PRO A 325 11.21 13.82 -0.56
C PRO A 325 12.72 14.09 -0.53
N SER A 326 13.18 15.16 -1.18
CA SER A 326 14.56 15.63 -1.11
C SER A 326 14.61 17.12 -1.44
N ALA A 327 15.75 17.78 -1.18
CA ALA A 327 15.98 19.17 -1.59
C ALA A 327 15.85 19.41 -3.11
N LEU A 328 15.89 18.34 -3.93
CA LEU A 328 15.87 18.39 -5.39
C LEU A 328 14.53 17.95 -5.99
N SER A 329 13.61 17.43 -5.19
CA SER A 329 12.35 16.89 -5.68
C SER A 329 11.19 17.41 -4.85
N THR A 330 10.16 17.89 -5.54
CA THR A 330 8.88 18.23 -4.94
C THR A 330 7.79 17.50 -5.71
N VAL A 331 6.92 16.81 -5.00
CA VAL A 331 5.77 16.12 -5.55
C VAL A 331 4.52 16.87 -5.13
N LEU A 332 3.69 17.26 -6.09
CA LEU A 332 2.38 17.83 -5.85
C LEU A 332 1.31 16.87 -6.37
N GLN A 333 0.45 16.41 -5.48
CA GLN A 333 -0.70 15.58 -5.81
C GLN A 333 -2.00 16.34 -5.52
N LEU A 334 -2.76 16.56 -6.59
CA LEU A 334 -4.08 17.15 -6.58
C LEU A 334 -5.12 16.04 -6.69
N VAL A 335 -5.96 15.88 -5.67
CA VAL A 335 -7.06 14.91 -5.68
C VAL A 335 -8.35 15.65 -5.98
N PHE A 336 -9.12 15.11 -6.91
CA PHE A 336 -10.41 15.65 -7.32
C PHE A 336 -11.53 14.74 -6.81
N LYS A 337 -12.79 15.09 -7.06
CA LYS A 337 -13.93 14.22 -6.74
C LYS A 337 -13.80 12.84 -7.41
N GLU A 338 -13.30 12.82 -8.63
CA GLU A 338 -12.99 11.62 -9.40
C GLU A 338 -11.56 11.76 -9.90
N GLY A 339 -10.71 10.74 -9.74
CA GLY A 339 -9.32 10.75 -10.20
C GLY A 339 -8.36 11.72 -9.47
N SER A 340 -7.11 11.76 -9.90
CA SER A 340 -6.08 12.64 -9.33
C SER A 340 -5.06 13.08 -10.39
N LEU A 341 -4.35 14.17 -10.12
CA LEU A 341 -3.18 14.61 -10.89
C LEU A 341 -1.98 14.66 -9.95
N ARG A 342 -0.91 13.95 -10.27
CA ARG A 342 0.36 14.02 -9.55
C ARG A 342 1.44 14.57 -10.47
N LEU A 343 2.11 15.62 -10.01
CA LEU A 343 3.21 16.30 -10.67
C LEU A 343 4.47 16.09 -9.83
N ASP A 344 5.53 15.54 -10.41
CA ASP A 344 6.85 15.44 -9.79
C ASP A 344 7.77 16.47 -10.44
N PHE A 345 8.10 17.49 -9.65
CA PHE A 345 9.06 18.53 -9.96
C PHE A 345 10.43 18.02 -9.51
N TYR A 346 11.24 17.57 -10.45
CA TYR A 346 12.59 17.13 -10.15
C TYR A 346 13.55 18.10 -10.80
N GLY A 347 14.34 18.85 -10.04
CA GLY A 347 15.34 19.73 -10.62
C GLY A 347 16.62 19.70 -9.84
N ASP A 348 17.74 19.87 -10.53
CA ASP A 348 18.96 20.30 -9.87
C ASP A 348 18.64 21.71 -9.39
N MET A 349 18.11 21.83 -8.16
CA MET A 349 18.01 23.09 -7.43
C MET A 349 19.43 23.50 -7.15
N VAL A 350 20.05 23.96 -8.24
CA VAL A 350 21.25 24.72 -8.40
C VAL A 350 22.00 24.74 -7.08
N ARG A 351 22.85 23.73 -6.92
CA ARG A 351 24.13 23.82 -6.21
C ARG A 351 25.03 24.90 -6.84
N SER A 352 24.46 26.02 -7.35
CA SER A 352 25.21 27.26 -7.47
C SER A 352 25.74 27.48 -6.07
N ASP A 353 27.03 27.26 -5.88
CA ASP A 353 28.07 28.21 -5.46
C ASP A 353 27.65 29.42 -4.57
N MET A 354 26.43 29.43 -4.04
CA MET A 354 25.78 30.38 -3.15
C MET A 354 26.19 30.09 -1.70
N ALA A 355 27.49 29.87 -1.48
CA ALA A 355 28.10 30.13 -0.19
C ALA A 355 28.21 31.65 0.09
N GLY A 356 27.67 32.52 -0.79
CA GLY A 356 27.65 33.97 -0.66
C GLY A 356 26.29 34.51 -0.20
N ASP A 357 26.07 34.49 1.12
CA ASP A 357 25.36 35.43 2.04
C ASP A 357 24.25 36.39 1.55
N SER A 358 23.64 36.15 0.40
CA SER A 358 22.56 36.96 -0.15
C SER A 358 21.29 36.14 -0.15
N GLY A 359 20.34 36.51 0.72
CA GLY A 359 19.05 35.86 0.93
C GLY A 359 18.16 35.90 -0.31
N TYR A 360 18.50 35.14 -1.33
CA TYR A 360 17.63 34.89 -2.47
C TYR A 360 16.46 34.02 -2.02
N ASP A 361 15.27 34.61 -2.04
CA ASP A 361 13.98 33.94 -1.88
C ASP A 361 13.84 32.90 -3.01
N ILE A 362 14.16 31.64 -2.71
CA ILE A 362 13.98 30.53 -3.65
C ILE A 362 12.48 30.31 -3.78
N ASP A 363 11.87 30.94 -4.78
CA ASP A 363 10.44 30.79 -5.03
C ASP A 363 10.18 29.35 -5.50
N LEU A 364 9.77 28.51 -4.55
CA LEU A 364 9.50 27.09 -4.75
C LEU A 364 8.55 26.92 -5.94
N PRO A 365 8.80 25.96 -6.86
CA PRO A 365 7.92 25.74 -8.02
C PRO A 365 6.44 25.56 -7.64
N VAL A 366 6.18 24.91 -6.51
CA VAL A 366 4.83 24.74 -5.94
C VAL A 366 4.21 26.07 -5.55
N ARG A 367 4.98 27.04 -5.04
CA ARG A 367 4.45 28.35 -4.64
C ARG A 367 3.94 29.11 -5.86
N ILE A 368 4.74 29.20 -6.92
CA ILE A 368 4.32 29.86 -8.16
C ILE A 368 3.14 29.13 -8.79
N PHE A 369 3.12 27.80 -8.73
CA PHE A 369 1.99 26.99 -9.17
C PHE A 369 0.69 27.36 -8.43
N LEU A 370 0.75 27.40 -7.10
CA LEU A 370 -0.38 27.77 -6.25
C LEU A 370 -0.89 29.21 -6.55
N ARG A 371 0.02 30.16 -6.88
CA ARG A 371 -0.34 31.55 -7.24
C ARG A 371 -1.06 31.64 -8.57
N ALA A 372 -0.69 30.78 -9.51
CA ALA A 372 -1.23 30.83 -10.86
C ALA A 372 -2.68 30.32 -10.93
N TYR A 373 -3.13 29.52 -9.95
CA TYR A 373 -4.43 28.83 -10.01
C TYR A 373 -5.25 28.90 -8.70
N PRO A 374 -5.45 30.08 -8.09
CA PRO A 374 -6.12 30.18 -6.79
C PRO A 374 -7.53 29.55 -6.80
N ASN A 375 -8.27 29.71 -7.90
CA ASN A 375 -9.63 29.17 -8.04
C ASN A 375 -9.70 27.64 -7.97
N LEU A 376 -8.64 26.94 -8.40
CA LEU A 376 -8.57 25.48 -8.36
C LEU A 376 -8.63 24.96 -6.92
N PHE A 377 -8.10 25.74 -5.99
CA PHE A 377 -7.86 25.34 -4.62
C PHE A 377 -8.90 25.87 -3.62
N LEU A 378 -9.79 26.77 -4.04
CA LEU A 378 -10.87 27.32 -3.21
C LEU A 378 -11.76 26.23 -2.59
N GLY A 379 -11.93 25.09 -3.26
CA GLY A 379 -12.73 23.96 -2.77
C GLY A 379 -11.97 22.96 -1.89
N THR A 380 -10.68 23.17 -1.65
CA THR A 380 -9.82 22.22 -0.96
C THR A 380 -10.18 22.16 0.52
N LYS A 381 -10.54 20.96 0.98
CA LYS A 381 -10.86 20.68 2.39
C LYS A 381 -9.68 20.10 3.15
N GLU A 382 -8.74 19.46 2.45
CA GLU A 382 -7.61 18.81 3.10
C GLU A 382 -6.29 19.18 2.44
N LEU A 383 -5.33 19.59 3.27
CA LEU A 383 -3.97 19.91 2.86
C LEU A 383 -2.99 19.01 3.61
N GLN A 384 -2.22 18.22 2.88
CA GLN A 384 -1.13 17.41 3.40
C GLN A 384 0.19 18.00 2.92
N VAL A 385 1.13 18.24 3.82
CA VAL A 385 2.48 18.71 3.51
C VAL A 385 3.48 17.80 4.21
N HIS A 386 4.21 17.02 3.40
CA HIS A 386 5.29 16.16 3.83
C HIS A 386 6.60 16.79 3.40
N TYR A 387 7.57 16.89 4.29
CA TYR A 387 8.89 17.42 3.94
C TYR A 387 9.97 16.73 4.77
N ALA A 388 11.22 16.85 4.34
CA ALA A 388 12.36 16.28 5.05
C ALA A 388 13.30 17.35 5.63
N ASP A 389 13.09 18.62 5.26
CA ASP A 389 13.98 19.75 5.59
C ASP A 389 13.13 20.99 5.95
N ASP A 390 13.31 21.52 7.17
CA ASP A 390 12.57 22.67 7.70
C ASP A 390 12.79 23.97 6.90
N HIS A 391 13.93 24.10 6.22
CA HIS A 391 14.22 25.28 5.41
C HIS A 391 13.21 25.46 4.26
N LEU A 392 12.67 24.36 3.74
CA LEU A 392 11.65 24.39 2.68
C LEU A 392 10.30 24.90 3.19
N MET A 393 10.00 24.71 4.47
CA MET A 393 8.78 25.22 5.08
C MET A 393 8.85 26.72 5.37
N GLY A 394 10.01 27.27 5.71
CA GLY A 394 10.19 28.72 5.83
C GLY A 394 9.84 29.45 4.52
N ALA A 395 10.14 28.82 3.38
CA ALA A 395 9.75 29.29 2.06
C ALA A 395 8.25 29.12 1.75
N LEU A 396 7.49 28.43 2.58
CA LEU A 396 6.05 28.28 2.48
C LEU A 396 5.35 29.05 3.62
N ASP A 397 5.48 30.39 3.62
CA ASP A 397 4.79 31.25 4.59
C ASP A 397 3.32 30.86 4.80
N SER A 398 2.93 30.60 6.05
CA SER A 398 1.53 30.37 6.45
C SER A 398 0.49 31.31 5.83
N SER A 399 0.81 32.61 5.71
CA SER A 399 -0.10 33.63 5.17
C SER A 399 -0.43 33.37 3.69
N TYR A 400 0.51 32.72 3.01
CA TYR A 400 0.39 32.38 1.62
C TYR A 400 -0.65 31.28 1.41
N PHE A 401 -0.53 30.17 2.14
CA PHE A 401 -1.49 29.08 1.98
C PHE A 401 -2.89 29.49 2.41
N THR A 402 -3.06 30.26 3.49
CA THR A 402 -4.40 30.70 3.92
C THR A 402 -5.11 31.53 2.85
N THR A 403 -4.34 32.26 2.03
CA THR A 403 -4.87 33.02 0.90
C THR A 403 -5.26 32.10 -0.27
N VAL A 404 -4.50 31.04 -0.54
CA VAL A 404 -4.71 30.15 -1.71
C VAL A 404 -5.73 29.04 -1.42
N VAL A 405 -5.71 28.46 -0.24
CA VAL A 405 -6.55 27.35 0.21
C VAL A 405 -7.39 27.76 1.44
N PRO A 406 -8.25 28.79 1.35
CA PRO A 406 -8.89 29.38 2.54
C PRO A 406 -9.83 28.45 3.31
N ASN A 407 -10.33 27.39 2.67
CA ASN A 407 -11.39 26.51 3.18
C ASN A 407 -10.90 25.17 3.72
N VAL A 408 -9.61 25.08 4.10
CA VAL A 408 -9.06 23.83 4.63
C VAL A 408 -9.66 23.52 6.00
N GLU A 409 -10.26 22.33 6.10
CA GLU A 409 -10.86 21.74 7.29
C GLU A 409 -9.87 20.82 8.02
N ALA A 410 -8.96 20.16 7.27
CA ALA A 410 -7.95 19.25 7.82
C ALA A 410 -6.55 19.55 7.25
N ILE A 411 -5.56 19.64 8.14
CA ILE A 411 -4.15 19.82 7.76
C ILE A 411 -3.32 18.69 8.35
N ALA A 412 -2.49 18.06 7.51
CA ALA A 412 -1.43 17.17 7.94
C ALA A 412 -0.07 17.79 7.62
N LEU A 413 0.74 18.06 8.65
CA LEU A 413 2.11 18.56 8.52
C LEU A 413 3.06 17.50 9.08
N VAL A 414 4.09 17.18 8.30
CA VAL A 414 5.16 16.28 8.73
C VAL A 414 6.49 16.82 8.16
N PRO A 415 7.53 17.16 8.96
CA PRO A 415 7.66 17.11 10.43
C PRO A 415 7.31 18.36 11.28
N SER A 416 7.79 19.58 11.01
CA SER A 416 7.71 20.75 11.94
C SER A 416 6.59 21.81 11.69
N ILE A 417 6.31 22.66 12.69
CA ILE A 417 5.16 23.61 12.74
C ILE A 417 5.56 25.08 12.56
N ALA A 418 6.84 25.45 12.68
CA ALA A 418 7.28 26.84 12.90
C ALA A 418 6.69 27.83 11.89
N SER A 419 6.63 27.40 10.63
CA SER A 419 6.11 28.16 9.49
C SER A 419 4.59 28.32 9.48
N PHE A 420 3.85 27.38 10.08
CA PHE A 420 2.39 27.33 10.07
C PHE A 420 1.73 28.00 11.27
N ALA A 421 2.52 28.36 12.28
CA ALA A 421 2.01 28.91 13.52
C ALA A 421 1.23 30.21 13.33
N HIS A 422 1.53 30.98 12.28
CA HIS A 422 0.82 32.22 11.93
C HIS A 422 -0.39 32.02 11.00
N SER A 423 -0.74 30.78 10.63
CA SER A 423 -1.87 30.51 9.73
C SER A 423 -3.24 30.72 10.42
N THR A 424 -4.08 31.53 9.80
CA THR A 424 -5.46 31.80 10.20
C THR A 424 -6.45 30.95 9.39
N TYR A 425 -6.47 29.63 9.56
CA TYR A 425 -7.53 28.79 8.99
C TYR A 425 -8.73 28.73 9.94
N PRO A 426 -9.80 29.53 9.78
CA PRO A 426 -10.91 29.52 10.72
C PRO A 426 -11.67 28.17 10.72
N ALA A 427 -11.69 27.47 9.58
CA ALA A 427 -12.39 26.20 9.39
C ALA A 427 -11.58 24.96 9.81
N LEU A 428 -10.28 25.11 10.08
CA LEU A 428 -9.41 24.00 10.46
C LEU A 428 -9.89 23.37 11.76
N ASP A 429 -10.38 22.14 11.69
CA ASP A 429 -10.88 21.37 12.82
C ASP A 429 -10.01 20.14 13.13
N THR A 430 -9.15 19.74 12.19
CA THR A 430 -8.29 18.56 12.31
C THR A 430 -6.84 18.94 12.03
N ILE A 431 -5.95 18.69 12.99
CA ILE A 431 -4.51 18.89 12.85
C ILE A 431 -3.81 17.55 13.02
N TRP A 432 -2.99 17.17 12.03
CA TRP A 432 -2.01 16.10 12.17
C TRP A 432 -0.61 16.70 12.20
N PHE A 433 0.13 16.35 13.24
CA PHE A 433 1.45 16.87 13.53
C PHE A 433 2.43 15.78 13.96
N SER A 434 3.71 15.98 13.65
CA SER A 434 4.82 15.16 14.13
C SER A 434 5.65 15.97 15.12
N LEU A 435 5.91 15.44 16.31
CA LEU A 435 6.74 16.04 17.34
C LEU A 435 8.12 15.39 17.27
N GLU A 436 9.12 16.16 16.85
CA GLU A 436 10.51 15.73 16.79
C GLU A 436 11.34 16.28 17.95
N ASP A 437 11.03 17.48 18.45
CA ASP A 437 11.74 18.08 19.59
C ASP A 437 10.86 18.95 20.52
N ALA A 438 11.49 19.53 21.56
CA ALA A 438 10.82 20.42 22.52
C ALA A 438 10.39 21.77 21.92
N GLU A 439 11.02 22.20 20.83
CA GLU A 439 10.64 23.42 20.12
C GLU A 439 9.30 23.23 19.41
N ASP A 440 9.11 22.07 18.74
CA ASP A 440 7.86 21.69 18.10
C ASP A 440 6.66 21.76 19.07
N VAL A 441 6.86 21.38 20.33
CA VAL A 441 5.83 21.50 21.37
C VAL A 441 5.49 22.94 21.70
N ALA A 442 6.52 23.77 21.94
CA ALA A 442 6.30 25.17 22.26
C ALA A 442 5.55 25.88 21.12
N GLN A 443 5.89 25.54 19.88
CA GLN A 443 5.21 26.08 18.71
C GLN A 443 3.76 25.55 18.61
N LEU A 444 3.52 24.24 18.75
CA LEU A 444 2.16 23.67 18.73
C LEU A 444 1.28 24.26 19.83
N GLN A 445 1.82 24.44 21.04
CA GLN A 445 1.13 25.09 22.15
C GLN A 445 0.71 26.51 21.78
N ASP A 446 1.61 27.28 21.19
CA ASP A 446 1.31 28.64 20.73
C ASP A 446 0.23 28.65 19.63
N VAL A 447 0.29 27.74 18.65
CA VAL A 447 -0.75 27.57 17.61
C VAL A 447 -2.12 27.34 18.24
N LEU A 448 -2.22 26.34 19.11
CA LEU A 448 -3.48 25.95 19.73
C LEU A 448 -4.00 27.04 20.69
N SER A 449 -3.13 27.73 21.42
CA SER A 449 -3.48 28.85 22.29
C SER A 449 -4.04 30.03 21.51
N ARG A 450 -3.39 30.41 20.40
CA ARG A 450 -3.86 31.47 19.51
C ARG A 450 -5.21 31.13 18.89
N ARG A 451 -5.40 29.89 18.45
CA ARG A 451 -6.69 29.43 17.89
C ARG A 451 -7.80 29.43 18.93
N ALA A 452 -7.51 28.98 20.15
CA ALA A 452 -8.46 29.03 21.26
C ALA A 452 -8.88 30.48 21.57
N ALA A 453 -7.94 31.42 21.60
CA ALA A 453 -8.22 32.84 21.78
C ALA A 453 -9.09 33.45 20.66
N GLN A 454 -8.98 32.91 19.44
CA GLN A 454 -9.81 33.30 18.28
C GLN A 454 -11.19 32.61 18.25
N GLY A 455 -11.49 31.70 19.18
CA GLY A 455 -12.72 30.90 19.17
C GLY A 455 -12.75 29.80 18.10
N CYS A 456 -11.62 29.53 17.44
CA CYS A 456 -11.48 28.50 16.43
C CYS A 456 -11.32 27.13 17.08
N ARG A 457 -12.32 26.24 16.95
CA ARG A 457 -12.33 24.94 17.63
C ARG A 457 -11.57 23.89 16.83
N ILE A 458 -10.55 23.28 17.43
CA ILE A 458 -9.97 22.01 16.96
C ILE A 458 -10.79 20.86 17.53
N ARG A 459 -11.31 20.00 16.66
CA ARG A 459 -12.05 18.77 17.01
C ARG A 459 -11.16 17.55 17.07
N ARG A 460 -10.10 17.51 16.26
CA ARG A 460 -9.21 16.35 16.15
C ARG A 460 -7.76 16.83 16.16
N LEU A 461 -6.97 16.32 17.09
CA LEU A 461 -5.53 16.52 17.15
C LEU A 461 -4.85 15.15 17.06
N ILE A 462 -4.06 14.95 16.02
CA ILE A 462 -3.29 13.73 15.76
C ILE A 462 -1.81 14.10 15.93
N LEU A 463 -1.17 13.56 16.95
CA LEU A 463 0.23 13.79 17.29
C LEU A 463 1.00 12.50 17.03
N TYR A 464 2.07 12.60 16.26
CA TYR A 464 3.02 11.53 16.02
C TYR A 464 4.33 11.89 16.71
N VAL A 465 4.79 11.12 17.68
CA VAL A 465 6.03 11.43 18.41
C VAL A 465 7.12 10.47 17.98
N ARG A 466 8.24 11.02 17.51
CA ARG A 466 9.33 10.25 16.91
C ARG A 466 10.26 9.66 17.98
N ASP A 467 10.68 8.41 17.79
CA ASP A 467 11.26 7.53 18.80
C ASP A 467 12.65 7.91 19.32
N ASP A 468 13.38 8.77 18.62
CA ASP A 468 14.81 8.96 18.86
C ASP A 468 15.13 10.12 19.83
N ASP A 469 14.12 10.91 20.23
CA ASP A 469 14.34 12.10 21.06
C ASP A 469 14.16 11.82 22.58
N PRO A 470 15.22 11.93 23.41
CA PRO A 470 15.11 11.84 24.86
C PRO A 470 14.20 12.89 25.51
N TYR A 471 13.80 13.95 24.78
CA TYR A 471 12.91 14.99 25.29
C TYR A 471 11.43 14.76 24.98
N ALA A 472 11.05 13.71 24.25
CA ALA A 472 9.66 13.38 23.93
C ALA A 472 8.73 13.34 25.17
N ASP A 473 9.21 12.84 26.30
CA ASP A 473 8.47 12.80 27.57
C ASP A 473 8.17 14.21 28.11
N LEU A 474 9.19 15.06 28.13
CA LEU A 474 9.10 16.44 28.62
C LEU A 474 8.25 17.29 27.67
N ALA A 475 8.37 17.02 26.37
CA ALA A 475 7.60 17.62 25.30
C ALA A 475 6.10 17.28 25.48
N LEU A 476 5.74 16.01 25.64
CA LEU A 476 4.35 15.60 25.90
C LEU A 476 3.81 16.09 27.24
N GLU A 477 4.62 16.07 28.30
CA GLU A 477 4.25 16.62 29.61
C GLU A 477 3.98 18.12 29.49
N CYS A 478 4.85 18.88 28.85
CA CYS A 478 4.67 20.31 28.57
C CYS A 478 3.40 20.55 27.74
N LEU A 479 3.21 19.78 26.65
CA LEU A 479 2.06 19.86 25.77
C LEU A 479 0.77 19.64 26.58
N LEU A 480 0.65 18.54 27.32
CA LEU A 480 -0.57 18.20 28.08
C LEU A 480 -0.79 19.09 29.30
N THR A 481 0.28 19.59 29.93
CA THR A 481 0.21 20.49 31.09
C THR A 481 -0.24 21.89 30.68
N HIS A 482 0.20 22.35 29.51
CA HIS A 482 -0.04 23.72 29.05
C HIS A 482 -1.14 23.85 28.00
N LEU A 483 -1.57 22.77 27.37
CA LEU A 483 -2.76 22.76 26.53
C LEU A 483 -4.00 22.44 27.34
N ALA A 484 -4.86 23.43 27.48
CA ALA A 484 -6.27 23.20 27.76
C ALA A 484 -6.91 22.52 26.54
N ILE A 485 -6.64 21.23 26.35
CA ILE A 485 -7.28 20.41 25.31
C ILE A 485 -8.77 20.42 25.63
N PRO A 486 -9.62 21.01 24.78
CA PRO A 486 -11.03 21.07 25.07
C PRO A 486 -11.58 19.65 25.22
N SER A 487 -12.51 19.46 26.15
CA SER A 487 -13.06 18.13 26.44
C SER A 487 -13.66 17.43 25.21
N TYR A 488 -14.08 18.19 24.18
CA TYR A 488 -14.61 17.68 22.92
C TYR A 488 -13.55 17.30 21.86
N CYS A 489 -12.25 17.46 22.15
CA CYS A 489 -11.18 17.17 21.20
C CYS A 489 -10.77 15.69 21.25
N HIS A 490 -10.85 15.04 20.08
CA HIS A 490 -10.31 13.69 19.86
C HIS A 490 -8.79 13.79 19.75
N LEU A 491 -8.08 13.10 20.64
CA LEU A 491 -6.63 13.24 20.82
C LEU A 491 -5.91 11.94 20.45
N TYR A 492 -5.52 11.81 19.21
CA TYR A 492 -4.75 10.66 18.76
C TYR A 492 -3.28 10.94 19.02
N ILE A 493 -2.66 10.19 19.90
CA ILE A 493 -1.21 10.25 20.12
C ILE A 493 -0.67 8.91 19.60
N ASP A 494 0.29 8.93 18.69
CA ASP A 494 1.08 7.77 18.29
C ASP A 494 2.49 8.02 18.80
N VAL A 495 2.82 7.44 19.96
CA VAL A 495 4.17 7.48 20.51
C VAL A 495 4.86 6.20 20.10
N ARG A 496 5.78 6.32 19.16
CA ARG A 496 6.67 5.23 18.82
C ARG A 496 7.91 5.41 19.69
N ASP A 497 8.17 4.47 20.58
CA ASP A 497 9.40 4.45 21.38
C ASP A 497 10.12 3.11 21.15
N GLN A 498 11.28 3.16 20.48
CA GLN A 498 12.11 1.97 20.27
C GLN A 498 12.78 1.51 21.58
N ARG A 499 12.86 2.36 22.60
CA ARG A 499 13.48 2.06 23.90
C ARG A 499 12.50 1.53 24.93
N GLY A 500 11.23 1.34 24.59
CA GLY A 500 10.26 0.63 25.43
C GLY A 500 10.08 1.24 26.81
N ARG A 501 10.05 2.56 26.94
CA ARG A 501 9.85 3.18 28.25
C ARG A 501 8.36 3.20 28.56
N LEU A 502 7.91 2.15 29.24
CA LEU A 502 6.68 2.12 30.04
C LEU A 502 6.40 3.47 30.76
N TYR A 503 7.47 4.12 31.23
CA TYR A 503 7.43 5.44 31.85
C TYR A 503 6.77 6.50 30.97
N THR A 504 7.12 6.60 29.69
CA THR A 504 6.55 7.56 28.73
C THR A 504 5.05 7.38 28.62
N ASN A 505 4.58 6.16 28.34
CA ASN A 505 3.14 5.89 28.24
C ASN A 505 2.40 6.21 29.55
N LYS A 506 3.00 5.91 30.71
CA LYS A 506 2.45 6.26 32.04
C LYS A 506 2.31 7.78 32.19
N VAL A 507 3.37 8.52 31.91
CA VAL A 507 3.39 9.99 31.99
C VAL A 507 2.34 10.59 31.07
N ILE A 508 2.22 10.09 29.84
CA ILE A 508 1.20 10.57 28.88
C ILE A 508 -0.20 10.33 29.43
N LEU A 509 -0.49 9.12 29.88
CA LEU A 509 -1.81 8.79 30.41
C LEU A 509 -2.12 9.60 31.67
N ASP A 510 -1.20 9.67 32.63
CA ASP A 510 -1.34 10.45 33.86
C ASP A 510 -1.68 11.91 33.54
N ASN A 511 -0.97 12.50 32.59
CA ASN A 511 -1.22 13.87 32.18
C ASN A 511 -2.57 14.02 31.48
N VAL A 512 -2.96 13.12 30.58
CA VAL A 512 -4.31 13.17 29.98
C VAL A 512 -5.39 13.07 31.05
N LEU A 513 -5.29 12.11 31.98
CA LEU A 513 -6.27 11.93 33.06
C LEU A 513 -6.34 13.15 33.98
N ARG A 514 -5.19 13.76 34.29
CA ARG A 514 -5.09 14.94 35.14
C ARG A 514 -5.69 16.18 34.48
N HIS A 515 -5.45 16.37 33.18
CA HIS A 515 -5.79 17.60 32.46
C HIS A 515 -7.13 17.53 31.71
N ILE A 516 -7.70 16.34 31.50
CA ILE A 516 -8.99 16.15 30.83
C ILE A 516 -9.93 15.35 31.76
N PRO A 517 -10.59 15.99 32.74
CA PRO A 517 -11.40 15.29 33.75
C PRO A 517 -12.54 14.44 33.17
N SER A 518 -13.01 14.77 31.96
CA SER A 518 -14.04 14.00 31.26
C SER A 518 -13.53 12.67 30.70
N LYS A 519 -12.21 12.44 30.67
CA LYS A 519 -11.55 11.21 30.23
C LYS A 519 -11.09 10.33 31.40
N THR A 520 -11.79 10.37 32.53
CA THR A 520 -11.51 9.50 33.69
C THR A 520 -12.04 8.08 33.55
N ARG A 521 -12.95 7.85 32.59
CA ARG A 521 -13.58 6.54 32.35
C ARG A 521 -13.62 6.23 30.86
N PRO A 522 -12.74 5.35 30.36
CA PRO A 522 -12.85 4.88 28.98
C PRO A 522 -14.16 4.09 28.82
N SER A 523 -14.89 4.37 27.75
CA SER A 523 -16.07 3.62 27.34
C SER A 523 -15.69 2.33 26.62
N GLN A 524 -14.57 2.34 25.88
CA GLN A 524 -14.08 1.17 25.15
C GLN A 524 -12.56 1.11 25.20
N ILE A 525 -12.03 -0.09 25.06
CA ILE A 525 -10.59 -0.34 25.09
C ILE A 525 -10.28 -1.28 23.94
N LEU A 526 -9.33 -0.89 23.10
CA LEU A 526 -8.87 -1.69 21.99
C LEU A 526 -7.37 -1.92 22.14
N ILE A 527 -6.97 -3.14 22.45
CA ILE A 527 -5.56 -3.53 22.43
C ILE A 527 -5.29 -4.18 21.08
N SER A 528 -4.39 -3.67 20.26
CA SER A 528 -4.02 -4.24 18.96
C SER A 528 -2.54 -4.58 18.92
N VAL A 529 -2.16 -5.83 18.66
CA VAL A 529 -0.77 -6.17 18.31
C VAL A 529 -0.57 -5.87 16.83
N VAL A 530 0.35 -4.95 16.50
CA VAL A 530 0.46 -4.34 15.15
C VAL A 530 1.62 -4.94 14.34
N GLU A 531 2.72 -5.34 15.00
CA GLU A 531 3.90 -5.99 14.39
C GLU A 531 4.49 -7.00 15.41
N ARG A 532 5.36 -7.94 14.98
CA ARG A 532 5.95 -9.00 15.84
C ARG A 532 6.53 -8.51 17.17
N ASP A 533 6.91 -7.24 17.24
CA ASP A 533 7.49 -6.61 18.41
C ASP A 533 6.78 -5.30 18.76
N ARG A 534 5.47 -5.14 18.51
CA ARG A 534 4.72 -3.91 18.87
C ARG A 534 3.27 -4.19 19.27
N THR A 535 2.90 -3.76 20.48
CA THR A 535 1.51 -3.74 20.93
C THR A 535 1.02 -2.31 21.02
N ALA A 536 -0.21 -2.02 20.59
CA ALA A 536 -0.85 -0.74 20.80
C ALA A 536 -2.07 -0.89 21.71
N LEU A 537 -2.28 0.08 22.59
CA LEU A 537 -3.47 0.23 23.44
C LEU A 537 -4.20 1.49 23.00
N GLN A 538 -5.45 1.36 22.59
CA GLN A 538 -6.34 2.47 22.32
C GLN A 538 -7.41 2.53 23.40
N LEU A 539 -7.42 3.64 24.15
CA LEU A 539 -8.45 3.97 25.14
C LEU A 539 -9.46 4.92 24.48
N VAL A 540 -10.72 4.51 24.38
CA VAL A 540 -11.80 5.32 23.83
C VAL A 540 -12.64 5.85 24.98
N PHE A 541 -12.85 7.15 24.99
CA PHE A 541 -13.67 7.91 25.93
C PHE A 541 -14.89 8.48 25.18
N PRO A 542 -15.95 8.88 25.91
CA PRO A 542 -17.12 9.51 25.28
C PRO A 542 -16.82 10.77 24.47
N GLN A 543 -15.67 11.44 24.72
CA GLN A 543 -15.25 12.63 23.99
C GLN A 543 -13.84 12.51 23.35
N GLY A 544 -13.46 11.32 22.87
CA GLY A 544 -12.23 11.12 22.11
C GLY A 544 -11.57 9.77 22.37
N SER A 545 -10.53 9.43 21.63
CA SER A 545 -9.71 8.26 21.92
C SER A 545 -8.26 8.65 22.06
N ILE A 546 -7.46 7.83 22.74
CA ILE A 546 -6.00 7.94 22.88
C ILE A 546 -5.43 6.60 22.44
N ARG A 547 -4.42 6.60 21.58
CA ARG A 547 -3.66 5.39 21.24
C ARG A 547 -2.29 5.50 21.93
N LEU A 548 -1.71 4.37 22.32
CA LEU A 548 -0.40 4.26 22.95
C LEU A 548 0.27 3.06 22.32
N HIS A 549 1.53 3.15 21.94
CA HIS A 549 2.28 2.01 21.43
C HIS A 549 3.32 1.58 22.47
N PHE A 550 3.48 0.27 22.62
CA PHE A 550 4.41 -0.41 23.50
C PHE A 550 5.34 -1.20 22.59
N SER A 551 6.65 -1.07 22.82
CA SER A 551 7.58 -1.98 22.17
C SER A 551 7.34 -3.38 22.72
N GLY A 552 7.32 -4.35 21.83
CA GLY A 552 7.32 -5.79 22.13
C GLY A 552 8.73 -6.33 22.32
N GLN A 553 9.74 -5.45 22.43
CA GLN A 553 11.05 -5.88 22.85
C GLN A 553 10.93 -6.50 24.23
N ARG A 554 11.17 -7.80 24.27
CA ARG A 554 11.41 -8.59 25.46
C ARG A 554 12.57 -7.97 26.25
N SER A 555 12.30 -7.04 27.17
CA SER A 555 13.28 -6.65 28.18
C SER A 555 13.48 -7.86 29.09
N TYR A 556 14.52 -8.65 28.80
CA TYR A 556 14.91 -9.76 29.65
C TYR A 556 15.43 -9.16 30.95
N HIS A 557 14.69 -9.33 32.04
CA HIS A 557 15.19 -8.96 33.36
C HIS A 557 16.14 -10.07 33.81
N GLU A 558 17.46 -9.82 33.77
CA GLU A 558 18.49 -10.81 34.14
C GLU A 558 18.29 -11.36 35.56
N ASP A 559 17.71 -10.55 36.46
CA ASP A 559 17.51 -10.88 37.87
C ASP A 559 16.29 -11.78 38.15
N THR A 560 15.24 -11.74 37.33
CA THR A 560 14.02 -12.55 37.53
C THR A 560 13.90 -13.69 36.53
N GLY A 561 14.64 -13.64 35.42
CA GLY A 561 14.50 -14.58 34.31
C GLY A 561 13.14 -14.50 33.61
N GLU A 562 12.33 -13.49 33.92
CA GLU A 562 11.00 -13.29 33.36
C GLU A 562 11.03 -12.22 32.26
N PHE A 563 10.28 -12.48 31.18
CA PHE A 563 9.96 -11.48 30.18
C PHE A 563 8.70 -10.74 30.64
N GLU A 564 8.86 -9.51 31.15
CA GLU A 564 7.69 -8.71 31.51
C GLU A 564 7.29 -7.82 30.33
N LEU A 565 6.08 -8.00 29.80
CA LEU A 565 5.54 -7.13 28.76
C LEU A 565 5.23 -5.75 29.38
N ASP A 566 5.76 -4.67 28.81
CA ASP A 566 5.49 -3.30 29.27
C ASP A 566 4.00 -3.00 29.42
N LEU A 567 3.18 -3.50 28.49
CA LEU A 567 1.72 -3.37 28.57
C LEU A 567 1.15 -3.99 29.86
N ARG A 568 1.68 -5.11 30.35
CA ARG A 568 1.21 -5.73 31.61
C ARG A 568 1.42 -4.81 32.80
N ASN A 569 2.63 -4.24 32.89
CA ASN A 569 2.99 -3.31 33.95
C ASN A 569 2.25 -1.98 33.84
N PHE A 570 1.91 -1.56 32.62
CA PHE A 570 1.04 -0.42 32.38
C PHE A 570 -0.36 -0.66 32.92
N LEU A 571 -0.97 -1.77 32.51
CA LEU A 571 -2.33 -2.14 32.91
C LEU A 571 -2.46 -2.32 34.43
N ARG A 572 -1.46 -2.93 35.08
CA ARG A 572 -1.39 -3.05 36.55
C ARG A 572 -1.25 -1.72 37.29
N ALA A 573 -0.66 -0.71 36.66
CA ALA A 573 -0.53 0.62 37.25
C ALA A 573 -1.86 1.41 37.21
N TYR A 574 -2.77 1.07 36.30
CA TYR A 574 -4.03 1.81 36.08
C TYR A 574 -5.30 0.98 36.23
N PRO A 575 -5.45 0.08 37.23
CA PRO A 575 -6.58 -0.85 37.30
C PRO A 575 -7.92 -0.11 37.31
N HIS A 576 -7.98 1.05 37.96
CA HIS A 576 -9.17 1.89 38.09
C HIS A 576 -9.75 2.39 36.76
N LEU A 577 -8.95 2.52 35.69
CA LEU A 577 -9.48 2.91 34.37
C LEU A 577 -10.30 1.79 33.73
N PHE A 578 -10.01 0.55 34.08
CA PHE A 578 -10.54 -0.61 33.40
C PHE A 578 -11.66 -1.30 34.18
N LEU A 579 -11.75 -1.07 35.49
CA LEU A 579 -12.76 -1.68 36.37
C LEU A 579 -14.20 -1.49 35.87
N ASP A 580 -14.48 -0.34 35.25
CA ASP A 580 -15.81 0.01 34.74
C ASP A 580 -15.95 -0.20 33.22
N THR A 581 -14.96 -0.79 32.54
CA THR A 581 -15.01 -1.00 31.09
C THR A 581 -16.01 -2.11 30.74
N GLU A 582 -17.13 -1.74 30.13
CA GLU A 582 -18.15 -2.70 29.70
C GLU A 582 -17.78 -3.42 28.38
N GLU A 583 -16.94 -2.83 27.53
CA GLU A 583 -16.65 -3.34 26.18
C GLU A 583 -15.15 -3.39 25.82
N PRO A 584 -14.35 -4.28 26.44
CA PRO A 584 -12.98 -4.51 25.97
C PRO A 584 -12.93 -5.22 24.61
N ARG A 585 -11.97 -4.80 23.78
CA ARG A 585 -11.66 -5.36 22.47
C ARG A 585 -10.16 -5.67 22.40
N PHE A 586 -9.85 -6.86 21.90
CA PHE A 586 -8.49 -7.38 21.76
C PHE A 586 -8.29 -7.78 20.32
N GLN A 587 -7.29 -7.20 19.69
CA GLN A 587 -6.80 -7.57 18.39
C GLN A 587 -5.41 -8.19 18.56
N TYR A 588 -5.25 -9.45 18.17
CA TYR A 588 -4.06 -10.24 18.50
C TYR A 588 -3.40 -10.85 17.25
N THR A 589 -2.07 -10.87 17.23
CA THR A 589 -1.31 -11.70 16.28
C THR A 589 -1.19 -13.12 16.83
N SER A 590 -1.01 -14.10 15.94
CA SER A 590 -1.05 -15.54 16.25
C SER A 590 0.13 -16.08 17.07
N ASP A 591 1.01 -15.24 17.60
CA ASP A 591 2.35 -15.62 18.06
C ASP A 591 2.45 -16.04 19.54
N GLY A 592 1.33 -16.35 20.21
CA GLY A 592 1.30 -16.96 21.55
C GLY A 592 1.69 -16.02 22.71
N VAL A 593 2.40 -14.93 22.44
CA VAL A 593 2.75 -13.90 23.44
C VAL A 593 1.51 -13.16 23.96
N THR A 594 0.45 -13.10 23.15
CA THR A 594 -0.81 -12.44 23.49
C THR A 594 -1.63 -13.18 24.53
N THR A 595 -1.54 -14.51 24.61
CA THR A 595 -2.35 -15.30 25.55
C THR A 595 -1.93 -15.10 26.99
N GLU A 596 -0.63 -15.14 27.29
CA GLU A 596 -0.15 -14.94 28.65
C GLU A 596 -0.47 -13.54 29.18
N LEU A 597 -0.41 -12.54 28.29
CA LEU A 597 -0.83 -11.19 28.63
C LEU A 597 -2.33 -11.15 28.96
N LEU A 598 -3.16 -11.74 28.09
CA LEU A 598 -4.62 -11.75 28.23
C LEU A 598 -5.04 -12.54 29.48
N ASP A 599 -4.46 -13.71 29.74
CA ASP A 599 -4.78 -14.58 30.87
C ASP A 599 -4.49 -13.90 32.22
N SER A 600 -3.41 -13.13 32.36
CA SER A 600 -3.18 -12.41 33.63
C SER A 600 -3.93 -11.09 33.75
N PHE A 601 -4.19 -10.42 32.64
CA PHE A 601 -4.85 -9.11 32.62
C PHE A 601 -6.35 -9.20 32.83
N LEU A 602 -7.01 -10.09 32.07
CA LEU A 602 -8.47 -10.14 31.98
C LEU A 602 -9.14 -10.52 33.29
N PHE A 603 -8.54 -11.46 34.02
CA PHE A 603 -9.04 -11.92 35.31
C PHE A 603 -8.94 -10.86 36.41
N THR A 604 -7.99 -9.93 36.29
CA THR A 604 -7.71 -8.98 37.37
C THR A 604 -8.35 -7.62 37.14
N VAL A 605 -8.56 -7.23 35.88
CA VAL A 605 -8.76 -5.82 35.53
C VAL A 605 -10.09 -5.53 34.82
N VAL A 606 -10.70 -6.49 34.12
CA VAL A 606 -11.92 -6.27 33.33
C VAL A 606 -13.08 -7.18 33.78
N LEU A 607 -13.28 -7.29 35.10
CA LEU A 607 -14.29 -8.19 35.70
C LEU A 607 -15.74 -7.86 35.31
N ASN A 608 -16.00 -6.60 34.92
CA ASN A 608 -17.33 -6.08 34.61
C ASN A 608 -17.66 -6.03 33.10
N ALA A 609 -16.82 -6.62 32.23
CA ALA A 609 -17.10 -6.64 30.80
C ALA A 609 -18.46 -7.30 30.49
N ARG A 610 -19.29 -6.57 29.75
CA ARG A 610 -20.56 -7.03 29.17
C ARG A 610 -20.41 -7.46 27.72
N ALA A 611 -19.47 -6.87 27.00
CA ALA A 611 -19.11 -7.32 25.66
C ALA A 611 -17.60 -7.52 25.54
N ILE A 612 -17.16 -8.64 24.98
CA ILE A 612 -15.74 -8.88 24.68
C ILE A 612 -15.61 -9.15 23.20
N ALA A 613 -14.67 -8.47 22.54
CA ALA A 613 -14.29 -8.78 21.17
C ALA A 613 -12.85 -9.27 21.10
N ILE A 614 -12.63 -10.42 20.47
CA ILE A 614 -11.30 -10.99 20.24
C ILE A 614 -11.13 -11.23 18.75
N VAL A 615 -10.27 -10.43 18.10
CA VAL A 615 -10.12 -10.37 16.65
C VAL A 615 -8.67 -10.67 16.27
N PRO A 616 -8.37 -11.68 15.45
CA PRO A 616 -7.01 -11.87 14.97
C PRO A 616 -6.61 -10.73 14.03
N ASP A 617 -5.36 -10.25 14.13
CA ASP A 617 -4.78 -9.34 13.14
C ASP A 617 -4.40 -10.14 11.89
N ILE A 618 -5.10 -9.85 10.79
CA ILE A 618 -5.01 -10.61 9.53
C ILE A 618 -4.07 -9.91 8.54
N THR A 619 -3.48 -8.77 8.92
CA THR A 619 -2.65 -7.97 8.02
C THR A 619 -1.27 -8.59 7.73
N TRP A 620 -0.87 -9.67 8.43
CA TRP A 620 0.45 -10.30 8.26
C TRP A 620 0.40 -11.82 8.10
N SER A 621 0.81 -12.26 6.90
CA SER A 621 1.20 -13.62 6.50
C SER A 621 0.17 -14.76 6.68
N PRO A 622 -0.31 -15.42 5.60
CA PRO A 622 -1.24 -16.55 5.63
C PRO A 622 -0.61 -17.88 6.12
N ARG A 623 0.33 -17.84 7.07
CA ARG A 623 1.10 -19.00 7.56
C ARG A 623 1.19 -19.08 9.09
N ALA A 624 0.33 -18.35 9.79
CA ALA A 624 0.20 -18.48 11.23
C ALA A 624 -0.48 -19.82 11.56
N PRO A 625 0.10 -20.70 12.40
CA PRO A 625 -0.64 -21.85 12.91
C PRO A 625 -1.86 -21.36 13.72
N GLY A 626 -3.03 -21.97 13.47
CA GLY A 626 -4.25 -21.73 14.22
C GLY A 626 -4.01 -21.95 15.70
N SER A 627 -3.93 -20.85 16.46
CA SER A 627 -3.69 -20.90 17.88
C SER A 627 -5.02 -20.72 18.60
N ALA A 628 -5.46 -21.77 19.29
CA ALA A 628 -6.59 -21.78 20.21
C ALA A 628 -6.44 -20.79 21.41
N ALA A 629 -5.32 -20.08 21.43
CA ALA A 629 -4.99 -18.92 22.24
C ALA A 629 -6.17 -18.03 22.66
N GLY A 630 -6.99 -17.59 21.71
CA GLY A 630 -8.07 -16.63 21.99
C GLY A 630 -9.17 -17.19 22.92
N LEU A 631 -9.32 -18.51 22.98
CA LEU A 631 -10.34 -19.19 23.78
C LEU A 631 -9.85 -19.63 25.16
N ARG A 632 -8.53 -19.81 25.31
CA ARG A 632 -7.88 -20.08 26.61
C ARG A 632 -8.19 -19.02 27.66
N ILE A 633 -8.41 -17.78 27.23
CA ILE A 633 -8.87 -16.65 28.06
C ILE A 633 -10.14 -16.97 28.86
N PHE A 634 -11.00 -17.84 28.32
CA PHE A 634 -12.25 -18.25 28.96
C PHE A 634 -12.14 -19.62 29.65
N SER A 635 -10.99 -20.30 29.54
CA SER A 635 -10.69 -21.58 30.17
C SER A 635 -9.89 -21.37 31.46
N LEU A 636 -10.34 -21.93 32.57
CA LEU A 636 -9.78 -21.69 33.91
C LEU A 636 -8.50 -22.48 34.24
N SER A 637 -7.92 -23.26 33.32
CA SER A 637 -6.63 -23.92 33.58
C SER A 637 -5.92 -24.31 32.29
N SER A 638 -4.61 -24.04 32.18
CA SER A 638 -3.80 -24.51 31.04
C SER A 638 -3.39 -25.97 31.13
N ASP A 639 -3.47 -26.62 32.31
CA ASP A 639 -2.84 -27.94 32.51
C ASP A 639 -3.60 -28.92 33.46
N SER A 640 -4.81 -28.62 33.93
CA SER A 640 -5.63 -29.63 34.62
C SER A 640 -6.78 -30.09 33.73
N GLU A 641 -6.86 -31.40 33.48
CA GLU A 641 -8.07 -32.04 32.95
C GLU A 641 -9.27 -31.54 33.76
N TRP A 642 -10.35 -31.15 33.07
CA TRP A 642 -11.58 -30.69 33.69
C TRP A 642 -12.19 -31.83 34.52
N ASP A 643 -11.75 -31.97 35.77
CA ASP A 643 -12.48 -32.73 36.76
C ASP A 643 -13.80 -31.98 36.97
N SER A 644 -14.89 -32.62 36.53
CA SER A 644 -16.26 -32.08 36.42
C SER A 644 -16.89 -31.57 37.73
N GLU A 645 -16.11 -31.48 38.82
CA GLU A 645 -16.56 -31.12 40.16
C GLU A 645 -15.93 -29.83 40.71
N THR A 646 -14.97 -29.20 40.02
CA THR A 646 -14.38 -27.94 40.52
C THR A 646 -15.19 -26.71 40.08
N SER A 647 -16.02 -26.21 41.00
CA SER A 647 -16.85 -25.00 40.89
C SER A 647 -16.04 -23.70 40.97
N GLY A 648 -15.06 -23.54 40.09
CA GLY A 648 -14.30 -22.29 39.95
C GLY A 648 -15.21 -21.12 39.51
N PRO A 649 -14.94 -19.88 39.97
CA PRO A 649 -15.68 -18.71 39.52
C PRO A 649 -15.44 -18.47 38.01
N LEU A 650 -16.51 -18.43 37.21
CA LEU A 650 -16.41 -18.12 35.78
C LEU A 650 -15.78 -16.74 35.55
N PRO A 651 -14.83 -16.61 34.60
CA PRO A 651 -14.41 -15.31 34.10
C PRO A 651 -15.60 -14.57 33.46
N PHE A 652 -15.66 -13.26 33.70
CA PHE A 652 -16.69 -12.35 33.16
C PHE A 652 -18.13 -12.79 33.46
N PRO A 653 -18.57 -12.67 34.73
CA PRO A 653 -19.93 -13.04 35.14
C PRO A 653 -21.01 -12.28 34.37
N ALA A 654 -20.70 -11.07 33.89
CA ALA A 654 -21.61 -10.15 33.21
C ALA A 654 -21.56 -10.22 31.67
N LEU A 655 -20.74 -11.10 31.08
CA LEU A 655 -20.59 -11.19 29.62
C LEU A 655 -21.92 -11.58 28.95
N ASP A 656 -22.48 -10.62 28.22
CA ASP A 656 -23.73 -10.70 27.46
C ASP A 656 -23.46 -10.92 25.96
N THR A 657 -22.43 -10.26 25.42
CA THR A 657 -22.08 -10.32 24.00
C THR A 657 -20.63 -10.77 23.79
N LEU A 658 -20.40 -11.80 22.98
CA LEU A 658 -19.07 -12.29 22.63
C LEU A 658 -18.84 -12.16 21.12
N TRP A 659 -17.77 -11.47 20.72
CA TRP A 659 -17.31 -11.38 19.35
C TRP A 659 -16.02 -12.16 19.20
N MET A 660 -15.96 -13.05 18.23
CA MET A 660 -14.77 -13.84 18.01
C MET A 660 -14.62 -14.27 16.56
N SER A 661 -13.39 -14.64 16.20
CA SER A 661 -13.10 -15.24 14.91
C SER A 661 -12.74 -16.71 15.05
N LEU A 662 -13.35 -17.56 14.24
CA LEU A 662 -13.10 -19.00 14.21
C LEU A 662 -12.38 -19.36 12.91
N GLY A 663 -11.30 -20.13 13.02
CA GLY A 663 -10.51 -20.64 11.90
C GLY A 663 -10.34 -22.17 11.90
N THR A 664 -10.50 -22.86 13.03
CA THR A 664 -10.29 -24.31 13.14
C THR A 664 -11.41 -25.04 13.92
N VAL A 665 -11.46 -26.37 13.79
CA VAL A 665 -12.41 -27.26 14.51
C VAL A 665 -12.14 -27.27 16.01
N GLU A 666 -10.86 -27.17 16.39
CA GLU A 666 -10.44 -27.10 17.78
C GLU A 666 -10.94 -25.82 18.43
N GLU A 667 -10.87 -24.68 17.74
CA GLU A 667 -11.43 -23.41 18.22
C GLU A 667 -12.95 -23.46 18.35
N GLU A 668 -13.65 -24.15 17.43
CA GLU A 668 -15.09 -24.38 17.61
C GLU A 668 -15.38 -25.22 18.86
N SER A 669 -14.67 -26.34 19.03
CA SER A 669 -14.88 -27.26 20.16
C SER A 669 -14.59 -26.59 21.51
N GLU A 670 -13.55 -25.76 21.57
CA GLU A 670 -13.24 -24.96 22.75
C GLU A 670 -14.30 -23.89 23.02
N LEU A 671 -14.80 -23.21 21.99
CA LEU A 671 -15.91 -22.27 22.12
C LEU A 671 -17.18 -22.95 22.67
N GLU A 672 -17.52 -24.13 22.13
CA GLU A 672 -18.66 -24.91 22.61
C GLU A 672 -18.50 -25.31 24.09
N ALA A 673 -17.31 -25.73 24.50
CA ALA A 673 -17.01 -26.06 25.89
C ALA A 673 -17.20 -24.84 26.81
N VAL A 674 -16.67 -23.68 26.41
CA VAL A 674 -16.81 -22.42 27.15
C VAL A 674 -18.28 -22.00 27.28
N LEU A 675 -19.03 -21.99 26.18
CA LEU A 675 -20.45 -21.61 26.20
C LEU A 675 -21.30 -22.61 26.99
N SER A 676 -20.98 -23.91 26.92
CA SER A 676 -21.65 -24.95 27.69
C SER A 676 -21.42 -24.79 29.19
N ALA A 677 -20.18 -24.54 29.61
CA ALA A 677 -19.86 -24.29 31.02
C ALA A 677 -20.61 -23.05 31.55
N ARG A 678 -20.70 -21.98 30.76
CA ARG A 678 -21.48 -20.79 31.08
C ARG A 678 -22.98 -21.08 31.18
N ALA A 679 -23.52 -21.87 30.26
CA ALA A 679 -24.92 -22.25 30.26
C ALA A 679 -25.29 -23.09 31.49
N LEU A 680 -24.42 -24.01 31.92
CA LEU A 680 -24.61 -24.82 33.14
C LEU A 680 -24.64 -23.97 34.42
N GLN A 681 -23.92 -22.85 34.44
CA GLN A 681 -23.96 -21.88 35.54
C GLN A 681 -25.11 -20.86 35.42
N GLY A 682 -26.03 -21.01 34.46
CA GLY A 682 -27.15 -20.10 34.24
C GLY A 682 -26.74 -18.72 33.70
N ARG A 683 -25.56 -18.61 33.09
CA ARG A 683 -24.97 -17.35 32.59
C ARG A 683 -24.72 -17.41 31.09
N ARG A 684 -25.75 -17.73 30.33
CA ARG A 684 -25.67 -17.84 28.86
C ARG A 684 -25.23 -16.51 28.25
N VAL A 685 -24.41 -16.59 27.21
CA VAL A 685 -24.10 -15.43 26.36
C VAL A 685 -25.35 -15.16 25.53
N ARG A 686 -25.93 -13.97 25.64
CA ARG A 686 -27.11 -13.60 24.86
C ARG A 686 -26.77 -13.51 23.39
N ARG A 687 -25.65 -12.87 23.03
CA ARG A 687 -25.27 -12.64 21.63
C ARG A 687 -23.86 -13.12 21.32
N LEU A 688 -23.73 -13.99 20.33
CA LEU A 688 -22.46 -14.48 19.80
C LEU A 688 -22.29 -14.00 18.36
N VAL A 689 -21.26 -13.20 18.10
CA VAL A 689 -20.89 -12.71 16.76
C VAL A 689 -19.64 -13.44 16.28
N LEU A 690 -19.80 -14.25 15.23
CA LEU A 690 -18.76 -15.12 14.69
C LEU A 690 -18.26 -14.60 13.35
N HIS A 691 -16.95 -14.37 13.27
CA HIS A 691 -16.26 -14.13 12.01
C HIS A 691 -15.52 -15.40 11.58
N ILE A 692 -15.95 -16.03 10.49
CA ILE A 692 -15.29 -17.25 9.98
C ILE A 692 -14.08 -16.84 9.15
N ARG A 693 -12.87 -17.20 9.60
CA ARG A 693 -11.64 -16.98 8.84
C ARG A 693 -11.64 -17.91 7.64
N HIS A 694 -11.81 -17.34 6.46
CA HIS A 694 -11.67 -18.09 5.21
C HIS A 694 -10.21 -18.24 4.76
N ASP A 695 -9.28 -17.50 5.39
CA ASP A 695 -7.92 -17.30 4.88
C ASP A 695 -6.84 -18.21 5.50
N ASP A 696 -7.13 -18.93 6.59
CA ASP A 696 -6.14 -19.84 7.23
C ASP A 696 -6.09 -21.23 6.60
N VAL A 697 -6.98 -21.52 5.66
CA VAL A 697 -6.85 -22.71 4.82
C VAL A 697 -6.09 -22.31 3.55
N VAL A 698 -4.78 -22.13 3.68
CA VAL A 698 -3.93 -22.72 2.63
C VAL A 698 -4.29 -24.20 2.72
N VAL A 699 -5.22 -24.64 1.86
CA VAL A 699 -5.59 -26.03 1.76
C VAL A 699 -4.26 -26.76 1.70
N ASP A 700 -3.94 -27.51 2.75
CA ASP A 700 -2.91 -28.52 2.61
C ASP A 700 -3.53 -29.51 1.64
N GLN A 701 -3.35 -29.28 0.33
CA GLN A 701 -4.00 -30.08 -0.72
C GLN A 701 -3.46 -31.52 -0.72
N SER A 702 -2.62 -31.86 0.25
CA SER A 702 -2.27 -33.21 0.60
C SER A 702 -3.43 -34.01 1.21
N ASN A 703 -4.50 -33.37 1.72
CA ASN A 703 -5.64 -34.06 2.33
C ASN A 703 -7.02 -33.46 1.93
N PRO A 704 -7.65 -33.91 0.82
CA PRO A 704 -8.95 -33.42 0.36
C PRO A 704 -10.15 -33.79 1.26
N ALA A 705 -9.91 -34.46 2.40
CA ALA A 705 -10.91 -34.72 3.41
C ALA A 705 -11.11 -33.54 4.39
N GLU A 706 -10.19 -32.57 4.43
CA GLU A 706 -10.41 -31.31 5.15
C GLU A 706 -11.36 -30.43 4.33
N GLN A 707 -12.66 -30.76 4.43
CA GLN A 707 -13.72 -29.85 4.02
C GLN A 707 -13.52 -28.51 4.72
N ILE A 708 -13.79 -27.40 4.00
CA ILE A 708 -13.91 -26.06 4.59
C ILE A 708 -14.80 -26.21 5.82
N HIS A 709 -14.17 -26.17 6.99
CA HIS A 709 -14.86 -26.36 8.24
C HIS A 709 -15.86 -25.22 8.39
N ARG A 710 -17.14 -25.55 8.27
CA ARG A 710 -18.23 -24.63 8.58
C ARG A 710 -18.62 -24.95 10.02
N PRO A 711 -18.49 -23.98 10.94
CA PRO A 711 -18.92 -24.20 12.31
C PRO A 711 -20.38 -24.65 12.33
N ASP A 712 -20.73 -25.57 13.22
CA ASP A 712 -22.08 -26.00 13.50
C ASP A 712 -22.84 -24.88 14.22
N VAL A 713 -23.31 -23.93 13.42
CA VAL A 713 -24.14 -22.80 13.88
C VAL A 713 -25.39 -23.28 14.62
N ALA A 714 -25.89 -24.49 14.34
CA ALA A 714 -27.05 -25.03 15.04
C ALA A 714 -26.69 -25.43 16.47
N ALA A 715 -25.54 -26.08 16.68
CA ALA A 715 -25.02 -26.39 18.00
C ALA A 715 -24.78 -25.11 18.82
N LEU A 716 -24.10 -24.11 18.25
CA LEU A 716 -23.82 -22.83 18.92
C LEU A 716 -25.10 -22.05 19.29
N ARG A 717 -26.17 -22.15 18.50
CA ARG A 717 -27.50 -21.55 18.81
C ARG A 717 -28.22 -22.20 20.00
N THR A 718 -27.81 -23.39 20.42
CA THR A 718 -28.34 -23.99 21.65
C THR A 718 -27.67 -23.40 22.89
N LEU A 719 -26.47 -22.83 22.72
CA LEU A 719 -25.60 -22.34 23.78
C LEU A 719 -25.62 -20.80 23.95
N ALA A 720 -26.00 -20.07 22.89
CA ALA A 720 -26.24 -18.62 22.90
C ALA A 720 -27.64 -18.27 22.36
N GLU A 721 -28.26 -17.19 22.85
CA GLU A 721 -29.63 -16.81 22.45
C GLU A 721 -29.70 -16.30 20.99
N GLU A 722 -28.66 -15.59 20.56
CA GLU A 722 -28.51 -15.01 19.23
C GLU A 722 -27.12 -15.32 18.68
N VAL A 723 -27.02 -15.99 17.53
CA VAL A 723 -25.76 -16.26 16.83
C VAL A 723 -25.76 -15.58 15.47
N ILE A 724 -24.84 -14.62 15.28
CA ILE A 724 -24.65 -13.85 14.06
C ILE A 724 -23.35 -14.31 13.40
N VAL A 725 -23.44 -14.87 12.19
CA VAL A 725 -22.26 -15.30 11.42
C VAL A 725 -21.98 -14.30 10.32
N MET A 726 -20.77 -13.75 10.30
CA MET A 726 -20.30 -12.81 9.29
C MET A 726 -19.36 -13.54 8.31
N SER A 727 -19.75 -13.58 7.03
CA SER A 727 -19.04 -14.34 5.98
C SER A 727 -18.22 -13.47 5.02
N CYS A 728 -17.80 -12.27 5.44
CA CYS A 728 -17.18 -11.27 4.57
C CYS A 728 -15.71 -11.05 4.92
N GLY A 729 -14.81 -11.18 3.93
CA GLY A 729 -13.38 -10.93 4.08
C GLY A 729 -13.07 -9.57 4.70
N VAL A 730 -12.01 -9.54 5.49
CA VAL A 730 -11.68 -8.62 6.61
C VAL A 730 -11.46 -7.16 6.20
N ALA A 731 -11.51 -6.86 4.91
CA ALA A 731 -11.31 -5.52 4.37
C ALA A 731 -12.19 -4.45 5.04
N TRP A 732 -13.39 -4.79 5.50
CA TRP A 732 -14.33 -3.83 6.12
C TRP A 732 -13.95 -3.34 7.53
N MET A 733 -13.12 -4.08 8.29
CA MET A 733 -12.62 -3.60 9.60
C MET A 733 -11.42 -2.65 9.44
N ALA A 734 -10.66 -2.76 8.35
CA ALA A 734 -9.54 -1.88 8.02
C ALA A 734 -9.92 -0.73 7.06
N SER A 735 -10.97 -0.89 6.24
CA SER A 735 -11.47 0.12 5.32
C SER A 735 -12.64 0.91 5.92
N LEU A 736 -12.33 1.76 6.91
CA LEU A 736 -13.32 2.55 7.65
C LEU A 736 -13.89 3.76 6.87
N GLU A 737 -13.28 4.19 5.76
CA GLU A 737 -13.72 5.40 5.02
C GLU A 737 -14.96 5.19 4.12
N LYS A 738 -15.37 3.95 3.86
CA LYS A 738 -16.56 3.67 3.02
C LYS A 738 -17.44 2.74 3.82
N GLY A 739 -18.49 3.24 4.47
CA GLY A 739 -19.49 2.38 5.10
C GLY A 739 -20.17 1.49 4.06
N PRO A 740 -20.24 0.16 4.27
CA PRO A 740 -21.52 -0.50 4.06
C PRO A 740 -21.81 -1.72 4.98
N CYS A 741 -23.10 -2.03 5.12
CA CYS A 741 -23.72 -3.36 5.35
C CYS A 741 -23.53 -4.10 6.69
N LEU A 742 -23.74 -3.45 7.84
CA LEU A 742 -24.12 -4.17 9.07
C LEU A 742 -25.65 -4.21 9.19
N PRO A 743 -26.29 -5.33 9.62
CA PRO A 743 -27.71 -5.35 9.98
C PRO A 743 -28.00 -4.26 11.02
N ASN A 744 -29.14 -3.58 10.94
CA ASN A 744 -29.50 -2.49 11.86
C ASN A 744 -29.45 -2.89 13.36
N ALA A 745 -29.65 -4.17 13.66
CA ALA A 745 -29.54 -4.74 15.01
C ALA A 745 -28.09 -4.78 15.55
N VAL A 746 -27.09 -4.72 14.68
CA VAL A 746 -25.65 -4.65 15.02
C VAL A 746 -25.15 -3.20 14.99
N GLN A 747 -25.75 -2.33 14.18
CA GLN A 747 -25.40 -0.90 14.13
C GLN A 747 -25.65 -0.14 15.44
N GLY A 748 -26.67 -0.53 16.21
CA GLY A 748 -27.01 0.11 17.49
C GLY A 748 -25.97 -0.12 18.60
N ASP A 749 -25.21 -1.22 18.50
CA ASP A 749 -24.11 -1.60 19.40
C ASP A 749 -22.73 -1.36 18.73
N TRP A 750 -22.72 -0.72 17.56
CA TRP A 750 -21.52 -0.39 16.79
C TRP A 750 -21.07 1.06 17.08
N PRO A 751 -19.78 1.33 17.33
CA PRO A 751 -19.36 2.63 17.85
C PRO A 751 -19.42 3.72 16.77
N SER A 752 -19.90 4.91 17.13
CA SER A 752 -20.07 6.07 16.24
C SER A 752 -18.77 6.81 15.85
N TRP A 753 -17.58 6.30 16.22
CA TRP A 753 -16.28 6.96 16.01
C TRP A 753 -15.49 6.47 14.79
N ALA A 754 -16.07 5.54 14.01
CA ALA A 754 -15.52 4.94 12.80
C ALA A 754 -15.54 5.84 11.53
N LEU A 755 -15.51 7.18 11.68
CA LEU A 755 -15.54 8.17 10.58
C LEU A 755 -14.30 9.08 10.53
#